data_AF-A0A7R7EJF9-F1
#
_entry.id   AF-A0A7R7EJF9-F1
#
_cell.length_a   1.000
_cell.length_b   1.000
_cell.length_c   1.000
_cell.angle_alpha   90.00
_cell.angle_beta   90.00
_cell.angle_gamma   90.00
#
_symmetry.space_group_name_H-M   'P 1'
#
loop_
_entity.id
_entity.type
_entity.pdbx_description
1 polymer ?
#
loop_
_entity_poly.entity_id
_entity_poly.type
_entity_poly.pdbx_seq_one_letter_code
_entity_poly.pdbx_strand_id
1 'polypeptide(L)'
;MIFSTEDTTASTKTTWETVGFVIKNNIVGKTEDTRSGKYSIIWMSEGKKSEEVDGKITNVYFEFKTDKIRQKLNCKDGETIYLNGIFRVLKNGKPIDNKLYYKYQGEGGISTAQSWRNPYDFWDRFNIPVTYESPDQAVKVEFRMADTNLKIADDIELGEYKVGSQCDLDANNAKIGSKNKGIHIPKSISFGGKDYLIYRHYYYDNDKPSKKFVDKKVSIYDKNYKSKIQSLQSIQAEVTDHGTTIVYMFKSKSTEQEDSEHTESISESLEIPEPTGVIGADDRGNEAFTVEDGIPTTEHLYSNVFTSQFLTTYKFTRTFGTKYYTVNVTRNFILTWDEESKDGRKKEKSKTVPLSMSYQIPREYSYWELKRLGVYGLDMANVENYALPNGKAILTPYNYMPPTVVCSYSNAENDHIIEPKPKDVKLEDISINGGDQEPSIDDSYVSGWEALAKKEVKQILVKNDNLTINGITIMTNVKKEKKTDDPKDMPSGSDEIGENVLYLSNLAIDQNKTNGTYHSKGTVGYKAVTHINVKEANNLNYPIEDINDVVIHTPTVCDAYIENCDSYNQMISPDRTRFSLILGTRFSVQLLTTGQHRFINGYDYRDYAKYIAARQVCLPFDVYNGSSFIRANTWVDMSDIETFYLPTWVEEGKYTIQFRSISLNAEANGGMDRTQYLANTEIDNYVACDSIDVEVSGRIYGLNIYDISDYPTWQNVFRKNNSMQLTGFRYTVGTKNQDENSNGNQEKYTLPLINGSHPKYKNIGTLKTGYAVRFMLTTVGNMYGYNDYIRIKPTFYYVDYLGRNKKEVDVYYSESFLNNKHVMVKMGSELDKTNIKRLSLGEPYLSVPRKEIGDTATLLNILESKLLSLYRNVYTFTNIMIPENLRTFVGNENMLPSRSMPYEIEEKMLTQSVQNWYCEYYIPSEIHILPKDFNLTRYITENGPIDFKEDFWLENGYLLINFDIETIQNNERHLSYINKENAKFGYCNMWNREGYLYKKKDYKNNEFDFEDGDFVLYDVNKSAAKDYISSGTH
;
A
#
# COMPACT_ATOMS: atom_id res chain seq x y z
N MET A 1 28.01 -3.70 -2.50
CA MET A 1 27.88 -5.17 -2.58
C MET A 1 27.74 -5.57 -4.05
N ILE A 2 28.60 -6.46 -4.56
CA ILE A 2 28.58 -6.95 -5.94
C ILE A 2 28.52 -8.48 -5.92
N PHE A 3 27.64 -9.07 -6.73
CA PHE A 3 27.60 -10.52 -6.96
C PHE A 3 27.17 -10.81 -8.41
N SER A 4 27.45 -12.02 -8.89
CA SER A 4 27.13 -12.43 -10.25
C SER A 4 26.33 -13.72 -10.29
N THR A 5 25.51 -13.87 -11.32
CA THR A 5 24.74 -15.08 -11.64
C THR A 5 24.89 -15.40 -13.14
N GLU A 6 24.49 -16.59 -13.56
CA GLU A 6 24.61 -17.01 -14.96
C GLU A 6 23.22 -17.13 -15.60
N ASP A 7 23.09 -16.69 -16.84
CA ASP A 7 21.88 -16.82 -17.65
C ASP A 7 22.15 -17.58 -18.94
N THR A 8 21.20 -18.41 -19.36
CA THR A 8 21.21 -19.03 -20.69
C THR A 8 20.31 -18.25 -21.65
N THR A 9 20.73 -18.12 -22.92
CA THR A 9 19.96 -17.34 -23.91
C THR A 9 18.54 -17.92 -24.11
N ALA A 10 17.52 -17.07 -23.92
CA ALA A 10 16.13 -17.44 -24.12
C ALA A 10 15.87 -17.87 -25.57
N SER A 11 15.13 -18.97 -25.76
CA SER A 11 14.75 -19.53 -27.08
C SER A 11 13.24 -19.47 -27.35
N THR A 12 12.49 -18.89 -26.42
CA THR A 12 11.03 -18.80 -26.44
C THR A 12 10.58 -17.37 -26.16
N LYS A 13 9.31 -17.08 -26.45
CA LYS A 13 8.68 -15.78 -26.17
C LYS A 13 8.34 -15.56 -24.68
N THR A 14 8.37 -16.62 -23.87
CA THR A 14 8.13 -16.55 -22.42
C THR A 14 9.48 -16.53 -21.70
N THR A 15 9.78 -15.41 -21.04
CA THR A 15 11.03 -15.16 -20.32
C THR A 15 10.71 -14.77 -18.88
N TRP A 16 11.71 -14.35 -18.13
CA TRP A 16 11.54 -13.87 -16.76
C TRP A 16 12.47 -12.68 -16.52
N GLU A 17 12.17 -11.90 -15.47
CA GLU A 17 13.05 -10.86 -14.97
C GLU A 17 13.29 -11.05 -13.47
N THR A 18 14.51 -10.80 -13.01
CA THR A 18 14.77 -10.61 -11.57
C THR A 18 14.37 -9.18 -11.23
N VAL A 19 13.39 -9.03 -10.34
CA VAL A 19 12.88 -7.71 -9.92
C VAL A 19 13.50 -7.23 -8.61
N GLY A 20 14.15 -8.12 -7.86
CA GLY A 20 14.84 -7.82 -6.62
C GLY A 20 15.35 -9.09 -5.93
N PHE A 21 15.82 -8.94 -4.69
CA PHE A 21 16.29 -10.04 -3.87
C PHE A 21 15.72 -9.95 -2.44
N VAL A 22 15.28 -11.07 -1.89
CA VAL A 22 15.03 -11.25 -0.46
C VAL A 22 16.35 -11.60 0.22
N ILE A 23 16.72 -10.81 1.22
CA ILE A 23 17.94 -10.91 1.99
C ILE A 23 17.64 -11.61 3.32
N LYS A 24 18.46 -12.59 3.71
CA LYS A 24 18.33 -13.32 4.98
C LYS A 24 19.67 -13.61 5.62
N ASN A 25 19.66 -13.92 6.92
CA ASN A 25 20.85 -14.37 7.65
C ASN A 25 21.07 -15.90 7.57
N ASN A 26 20.15 -16.63 6.93
CA ASN A 26 20.19 -18.08 6.81
C ASN A 26 19.75 -18.55 5.41
N ILE A 27 20.20 -19.75 5.04
CA ILE A 27 19.79 -20.46 3.83
C ILE A 27 18.32 -20.88 3.97
N VAL A 28 17.56 -20.80 2.88
CA VAL A 28 16.18 -21.28 2.76
C VAL A 28 16.08 -22.60 2.00
N GLY A 29 15.10 -23.41 2.38
CA GLY A 29 14.76 -24.63 1.66
C GLY A 29 14.20 -24.35 0.27
N LYS A 30 14.39 -25.28 -0.67
CA LYS A 30 13.91 -25.15 -2.06
C LYS A 30 12.40 -24.89 -2.18
N THR A 31 11.60 -25.42 -1.26
CA THR A 31 10.13 -25.28 -1.20
C THR A 31 9.67 -24.25 -0.19
N GLU A 32 10.54 -23.39 0.31
CA GLU A 32 10.22 -22.40 1.33
C GLU A 32 9.98 -21.03 0.67
N ASP A 33 8.98 -20.28 1.15
CA ASP A 33 8.86 -18.86 0.77
C ASP A 33 10.00 -18.09 1.44
N THR A 34 10.80 -17.39 0.65
CA THR A 34 11.97 -16.66 1.16
C THR A 34 11.60 -15.58 2.17
N ARG A 35 10.34 -15.14 2.20
CA ARG A 35 9.81 -14.15 3.17
C ARG A 35 9.39 -14.77 4.50
N SER A 36 9.64 -16.07 4.73
CA SER A 36 9.43 -16.69 6.05
C SER A 36 10.38 -16.10 7.10
N GLY A 37 9.91 -15.80 8.32
CA GLY A 37 10.77 -15.31 9.40
C GLY A 37 11.34 -13.90 9.16
N LYS A 38 12.54 -13.60 9.69
CA LYS A 38 13.17 -12.27 9.54
C LYS A 38 13.87 -12.17 8.18
N TYR A 39 13.50 -11.17 7.39
CA TYR A 39 14.07 -10.89 6.07
C TYR A 39 14.11 -9.39 5.80
N SER A 40 14.85 -9.00 4.77
CA SER A 40 14.75 -7.69 4.11
C SER A 40 14.58 -7.90 2.61
N ILE A 41 14.14 -6.87 1.88
CA ILE A 41 14.06 -6.90 0.42
C ILE A 41 14.87 -5.74 -0.13
N ILE A 42 15.63 -6.02 -1.19
CA ILE A 42 16.25 -5.00 -2.03
C ILE A 42 15.72 -5.12 -3.45
N TRP A 43 15.13 -4.03 -3.95
CA TRP A 43 14.55 -4.01 -5.28
C TRP A 43 15.61 -3.63 -6.33
N MET A 44 15.43 -4.08 -7.56
CA MET A 44 16.35 -3.75 -8.66
C MET A 44 16.43 -2.24 -8.94
N SER A 45 15.40 -1.46 -8.62
CA SER A 45 15.41 0.02 -8.72
C SER A 45 16.44 0.67 -7.79
N GLU A 46 16.93 -0.05 -6.78
CA GLU A 46 17.90 0.42 -5.79
C GLU A 46 19.33 -0.02 -6.09
N GLY A 47 19.55 -0.72 -7.20
CA GLY A 47 20.83 -1.24 -7.62
C GLY A 47 21.14 -0.99 -9.09
N LYS A 48 22.26 -1.55 -9.55
CA LYS A 48 22.64 -1.59 -10.96
C LYS A 48 22.74 -3.03 -11.42
N LYS A 49 22.34 -3.25 -12.67
CA LYS A 49 22.48 -4.51 -13.40
C LYS A 49 23.38 -4.28 -14.60
N SER A 50 24.38 -5.13 -14.79
CA SER A 50 25.17 -5.18 -16.03
C SER A 50 25.32 -6.62 -16.50
N GLU A 51 25.50 -6.81 -17.80
CA GLU A 51 25.55 -8.13 -18.44
C GLU A 51 26.81 -8.24 -19.30
N GLU A 52 27.48 -9.38 -19.24
CA GLU A 52 28.61 -9.74 -20.10
C GLU A 52 28.30 -11.06 -20.82
N VAL A 53 28.34 -11.04 -22.15
CA VAL A 53 27.97 -12.19 -22.97
C VAL A 53 29.23 -12.96 -23.38
N ASP A 54 29.35 -14.21 -22.92
CA ASP A 54 30.40 -15.15 -23.34
C ASP A 54 29.77 -16.36 -24.04
N GLY A 55 29.70 -16.29 -25.38
CA GLY A 55 29.12 -17.35 -26.20
C GLY A 55 27.61 -17.54 -25.98
N LYS A 56 27.21 -18.62 -25.29
CA LYS A 56 25.80 -18.97 -24.98
C LYS A 56 25.40 -18.68 -23.53
N ILE A 57 26.34 -18.23 -22.71
CA ILE A 57 26.13 -17.90 -21.30
C ILE A 57 26.23 -16.37 -21.18
N THR A 58 25.31 -15.78 -20.43
CA THR A 58 25.31 -14.36 -20.07
C THR A 58 25.60 -14.26 -18.59
N ASN A 59 26.75 -13.69 -18.22
CA ASN A 59 27.06 -13.38 -16.83
C ASN A 59 26.34 -12.10 -16.45
N VAL A 60 25.49 -12.15 -15.42
CA VAL A 60 24.75 -11.00 -14.92
C VAL A 60 25.37 -10.54 -13.61
N TYR A 61 25.77 -9.28 -13.54
CA TYR A 61 26.34 -8.66 -12.36
C TYR A 61 25.31 -7.73 -11.71
N PHE A 62 25.15 -7.86 -10.40
CA PHE A 62 24.28 -7.03 -9.59
C PHE A 62 25.12 -6.21 -8.61
N GLU A 63 24.90 -4.90 -8.56
CA GLU A 63 25.56 -3.98 -7.64
C GLU A 63 24.52 -3.22 -6.79
N PHE A 64 24.65 -3.29 -5.47
CA PHE A 64 23.77 -2.62 -4.52
C PHE A 64 24.56 -1.85 -3.44
N LYS A 65 24.00 -0.73 -2.96
CA LYS A 65 24.53 0.01 -1.80
C LYS A 65 24.17 -0.71 -0.49
N THR A 66 25.15 -0.85 0.41
CA THR A 66 25.06 -1.68 1.62
C THR A 66 24.30 -1.02 2.77
N ASP A 67 24.23 0.31 2.81
CA ASP A 67 23.63 1.07 3.92
C ASP A 67 22.13 0.76 4.10
N LYS A 68 21.41 0.50 3.00
CA LYS A 68 19.98 0.16 3.01
C LYS A 68 19.67 -1.24 3.55
N ILE A 69 20.64 -2.15 3.55
CA ILE A 69 20.46 -3.55 3.94
C ILE A 69 20.42 -3.68 5.47
N ARG A 70 21.22 -2.88 6.19
CA ARG A 70 21.42 -2.97 7.64
C ARG A 70 20.19 -2.56 8.45
N GLN A 71 19.55 -1.44 8.08
CA GLN A 71 18.43 -0.84 8.83
C GLN A 71 17.27 -1.83 9.09
N LYS A 72 17.13 -2.88 8.27
CA LYS A 72 16.03 -3.85 8.35
C LYS A 72 16.43 -5.24 8.88
N LEU A 73 17.69 -5.69 8.70
CA LEU A 73 18.14 -7.03 9.14
C LEU A 73 19.04 -7.05 10.38
N ASN A 74 19.67 -5.93 10.76
CA ASN A 74 20.64 -5.84 11.86
C ASN A 74 21.87 -6.76 11.69
N CYS A 75 22.46 -6.78 10.48
CA CYS A 75 23.65 -7.57 10.13
C CYS A 75 24.94 -6.93 10.67
N LYS A 76 25.92 -7.74 11.07
CA LYS A 76 27.26 -7.27 11.49
C LYS A 76 28.22 -7.22 10.31
N ASP A 77 29.18 -6.30 10.35
CA ASP A 77 30.28 -6.26 9.39
C ASP A 77 31.00 -7.62 9.30
N GLY A 78 31.20 -8.11 8.08
CA GLY A 78 31.78 -9.43 7.81
C GLY A 78 30.83 -10.62 7.94
N GLU A 79 29.56 -10.42 8.32
CA GLU A 79 28.55 -11.49 8.39
C GLU A 79 28.12 -11.95 6.99
N THR A 80 27.97 -13.25 6.80
CA THR A 80 27.42 -13.80 5.54
C THR A 80 25.91 -13.69 5.55
N ILE A 81 25.37 -12.95 4.59
CA ILE A 81 23.93 -12.91 4.28
C ILE A 81 23.65 -13.71 3.01
N TYR A 82 22.40 -14.12 2.83
CA TYR A 82 21.94 -14.92 1.71
C TYR A 82 20.91 -14.15 0.91
N LEU A 83 21.18 -13.95 -0.38
CA LEU A 83 20.27 -13.30 -1.32
C LEU A 83 19.44 -14.36 -2.07
N ASN A 84 18.14 -14.07 -2.21
CA ASN A 84 17.19 -14.95 -2.88
C ASN A 84 16.37 -14.17 -3.90
N GLY A 85 16.47 -14.57 -5.17
CA GLY A 85 15.86 -13.86 -6.30
C GLY A 85 14.34 -13.77 -6.18
N ILE A 86 13.82 -12.59 -6.50
CA ILE A 86 12.40 -12.33 -6.70
C ILE A 86 12.19 -12.24 -8.21
N PHE A 87 11.29 -13.06 -8.73
CA PHE A 87 11.10 -13.18 -10.17
C PHE A 87 9.72 -12.72 -10.61
N ARG A 88 9.67 -12.19 -11.83
CA ARG A 88 8.42 -11.97 -12.57
C ARG A 88 8.50 -12.68 -13.91
N VAL A 89 7.37 -13.26 -14.34
CA VAL A 89 7.27 -13.95 -15.63
C VAL A 89 6.86 -12.97 -16.72
N LEU A 90 7.57 -13.01 -17.84
CA LEU A 90 7.34 -12.16 -19.00
C LEU A 90 6.89 -12.98 -20.21
N LYS A 91 6.05 -12.41 -21.07
CA LYS A 91 5.74 -12.91 -22.41
C LYS A 91 5.87 -11.78 -23.41
N ASN A 92 6.70 -11.98 -24.44
CA ASN A 92 7.12 -10.94 -25.39
C ASN A 92 7.72 -9.70 -24.69
N GLY A 93 8.49 -9.90 -23.62
CA GLY A 93 9.13 -8.81 -22.88
C GLY A 93 8.20 -7.98 -21.98
N LYS A 94 6.92 -8.38 -21.82
CA LYS A 94 5.97 -7.76 -20.89
C LYS A 94 5.52 -8.74 -19.81
N PRO A 95 5.25 -8.30 -18.58
CA PRO A 95 4.65 -9.14 -17.53
C PRO A 95 3.41 -9.89 -18.02
N ILE A 96 3.31 -11.19 -17.73
CA ILE A 96 2.09 -11.97 -17.98
C ILE A 96 1.02 -11.64 -16.94
N ASP A 97 1.47 -11.39 -15.71
CA ASP A 97 0.67 -11.01 -14.54
C ASP A 97 1.55 -10.19 -13.57
N ASN A 98 0.94 -9.73 -12.48
CA ASN A 98 1.64 -9.03 -11.39
C ASN A 98 2.23 -10.01 -10.35
N LYS A 99 2.26 -11.32 -10.64
CA LYS A 99 2.72 -12.33 -9.68
C LYS A 99 4.23 -12.29 -9.56
N LEU A 100 4.69 -12.04 -8.34
CA LEU A 100 6.09 -12.17 -7.97
C LEU A 100 6.33 -13.52 -7.30
N TYR A 101 7.41 -14.16 -7.70
CA TYR A 101 7.79 -15.47 -7.21
C TYR A 101 8.94 -15.34 -6.22
N TYR A 102 8.64 -15.59 -4.95
CA TYR A 102 9.57 -15.53 -3.81
C TYR A 102 10.08 -16.91 -3.40
N LYS A 103 9.76 -17.92 -4.19
CA LYS A 103 9.98 -19.34 -3.89
C LYS A 103 10.59 -20.00 -5.11
N TYR A 104 11.53 -20.92 -4.89
CA TYR A 104 12.16 -21.64 -5.99
C TYR A 104 11.23 -22.71 -6.58
N GLN A 105 10.79 -23.70 -5.79
CA GLN A 105 10.01 -24.85 -6.29
C GLN A 105 8.73 -25.13 -5.47
N GLY A 106 7.88 -26.01 -5.99
CA GLY A 106 6.60 -26.39 -5.39
C GLY A 106 5.45 -25.47 -5.82
N GLU A 107 4.31 -25.57 -5.15
CA GLU A 107 3.19 -24.66 -5.42
C GLU A 107 3.61 -23.21 -5.14
N GLY A 108 3.39 -22.33 -6.12
CA GLY A 108 3.81 -20.93 -6.08
C GLY A 108 5.30 -20.66 -6.36
N GLY A 109 6.09 -21.66 -6.75
CA GLY A 109 7.52 -21.51 -7.08
C GLY A 109 7.79 -21.03 -8.50
N ILE A 110 8.88 -20.29 -8.73
CA ILE A 110 9.24 -19.81 -10.07
C ILE A 110 9.56 -20.97 -11.02
N SER A 111 10.23 -22.03 -10.55
CA SER A 111 10.61 -23.18 -11.40
C SER A 111 9.41 -23.98 -11.94
N THR A 112 8.23 -23.81 -11.35
CA THR A 112 6.97 -24.44 -11.76
C THR A 112 5.97 -23.44 -12.36
N ALA A 113 6.35 -22.16 -12.44
CA ALA A 113 5.48 -21.07 -12.89
C ALA A 113 5.04 -21.21 -14.36
N GLN A 114 5.92 -21.74 -15.20
CA GLN A 114 5.70 -21.99 -16.62
C GLN A 114 6.45 -23.27 -17.02
N SER A 115 6.22 -23.77 -18.23
CA SER A 115 7.00 -24.88 -18.81
C SER A 115 8.39 -24.40 -19.28
N TRP A 116 9.26 -24.05 -18.32
CA TRP A 116 10.61 -23.58 -18.61
C TRP A 116 11.45 -24.64 -19.31
N ARG A 117 12.28 -24.22 -20.26
CA ARG A 117 13.24 -25.11 -20.94
C ARG A 117 14.25 -25.70 -19.95
N ASN A 118 14.73 -24.89 -19.00
CA ASN A 118 15.57 -25.33 -17.91
C ASN A 118 15.12 -24.69 -16.58
N PRO A 119 14.28 -25.37 -15.77
CA PRO A 119 13.86 -24.86 -14.47
C PRO A 119 14.98 -24.69 -13.44
N TYR A 120 16.19 -25.22 -13.70
CA TYR A 120 17.33 -25.09 -12.79
C TYR A 120 18.04 -23.74 -12.91
N ASP A 121 17.80 -22.97 -13.99
CA ASP A 121 18.39 -21.64 -14.22
C ASP A 121 17.98 -20.61 -13.14
N PHE A 122 16.97 -20.92 -12.31
CA PHE A 122 16.56 -20.04 -11.22
C PHE A 122 17.33 -20.29 -9.92
N TRP A 123 17.90 -21.49 -9.72
CA TRP A 123 18.44 -21.89 -8.42
C TRP A 123 19.73 -21.15 -8.05
N ASP A 124 20.52 -20.76 -9.04
CA ASP A 124 21.74 -19.97 -8.86
C ASP A 124 21.50 -18.58 -8.25
N ARG A 125 20.23 -18.15 -8.25
CA ARG A 125 19.73 -16.91 -7.65
C ARG A 125 19.12 -17.10 -6.26
N PHE A 126 19.13 -18.30 -5.71
CA PHE A 126 18.72 -18.56 -4.32
C PHE A 126 19.92 -18.89 -3.46
N ASN A 127 19.87 -18.46 -2.20
CA ASN A 127 20.93 -18.70 -1.22
C ASN A 127 22.31 -18.21 -1.66
N ILE A 128 22.39 -17.12 -2.43
CA ILE A 128 23.69 -16.54 -2.84
C ILE A 128 24.36 -16.00 -1.58
N PRO A 129 25.49 -16.57 -1.14
CA PRO A 129 26.20 -16.08 0.04
C PRO A 129 26.94 -14.80 -0.34
N VAL A 130 26.69 -13.72 0.41
CA VAL A 130 27.43 -12.48 0.26
C VAL A 130 27.89 -11.99 1.61
N THR A 131 29.16 -11.60 1.69
CA THR A 131 29.70 -10.96 2.90
C THR A 131 29.17 -9.54 2.98
N TYR A 132 28.50 -9.20 4.07
CA TYR A 132 28.05 -7.84 4.33
C TYR A 132 29.24 -6.96 4.74
N GLU A 133 29.48 -5.89 3.99
CA GLU A 133 30.49 -4.87 4.30
C GLU A 133 29.78 -3.56 4.64
N SER A 134 29.92 -3.11 5.88
CA SER A 134 29.38 -1.84 6.37
C SER A 134 30.25 -0.65 5.94
N PRO A 135 29.69 0.56 5.78
CA PRO A 135 30.48 1.76 5.53
C PRO A 135 31.37 2.10 6.73
N ASP A 136 32.43 2.87 6.50
CA ASP A 136 33.20 3.48 7.59
C ASP A 136 32.53 4.79 7.98
N GLN A 137 32.31 5.01 9.27
CA GLN A 137 31.63 6.18 9.82
C GLN A 137 32.47 6.84 10.90
N ALA A 138 32.43 8.18 10.94
CA ALA A 138 33.24 8.97 11.85
C ALA A 138 32.82 8.78 13.32
N VAL A 139 33.81 8.67 14.20
CA VAL A 139 33.60 8.68 15.65
C VAL A 139 34.39 9.84 16.26
N LYS A 140 33.73 10.66 17.07
CA LYS A 140 34.35 11.82 17.72
C LYS A 140 33.97 11.96 19.18
N VAL A 141 34.81 12.65 19.94
CA VAL A 141 34.57 13.00 21.35
C VAL A 141 34.46 14.51 21.49
N GLU A 142 33.45 14.95 22.21
CA GLU A 142 33.22 16.36 22.53
C GLU A 142 33.19 16.60 24.03
N PHE A 143 33.79 17.73 24.44
CA PHE A 143 33.71 18.22 25.82
C PHE A 143 32.81 19.45 25.86
N ARG A 144 31.73 19.39 26.64
CA ARG A 144 30.72 20.47 26.69
C ARG A 144 30.50 20.99 28.11
N MET A 145 30.19 22.27 28.23
CA MET A 145 29.79 22.87 29.50
C MET A 145 28.34 22.51 29.85
N ALA A 146 28.09 22.10 31.08
CA ALA A 146 26.76 21.67 31.54
C ALA A 146 25.70 22.78 31.52
N ASP A 147 26.12 24.01 31.77
CA ASP A 147 25.25 25.18 31.96
C ASP A 147 24.84 25.85 30.63
N THR A 148 25.70 25.77 29.62
CA THR A 148 25.57 26.49 28.35
C THR A 148 25.61 25.58 27.13
N ASN A 149 25.92 24.29 27.31
CA ASN A 149 26.14 23.30 26.26
C ASN A 149 27.24 23.68 25.23
N LEU A 150 28.02 24.73 25.51
CA LEU A 150 29.12 25.18 24.66
C LEU A 150 30.26 24.18 24.68
N LYS A 151 30.90 23.97 23.53
CA LYS A 151 32.12 23.18 23.41
C LYS A 151 33.27 23.87 24.15
N ILE A 152 33.99 23.10 24.96
CA ILE A 152 35.12 23.56 25.78
C ILE A 152 36.44 23.47 24.99
N ALA A 153 36.50 22.57 23.99
CA ALA A 153 37.63 22.35 23.11
C ALA A 153 37.16 21.86 21.73
N ASP A 154 38.08 21.81 20.76
CA ASP A 154 37.84 21.19 19.46
C ASP A 154 37.51 19.69 19.60
N ASP A 155 36.77 19.16 18.62
CA ASP A 155 36.36 17.76 18.59
C ASP A 155 37.59 16.85 18.51
N ILE A 156 37.62 15.80 19.34
CA ILE A 156 38.66 14.78 19.24
C ILE A 156 38.18 13.72 18.26
N GLU A 157 38.65 13.82 17.03
CA GLU A 157 38.46 12.83 15.97
C GLU A 157 39.12 11.50 16.38
N LEU A 158 38.32 10.46 16.63
CA LEU A 158 38.85 9.10 16.86
C LEU A 158 39.17 8.41 15.52
N GLY A 159 38.50 8.80 14.43
CA GLY A 159 38.67 8.28 13.08
C GLY A 159 37.37 7.68 12.52
N GLU A 160 37.47 7.03 11.36
CA GLU A 160 36.35 6.35 10.71
C GLU A 160 36.42 4.84 10.96
N TYR A 161 35.28 4.23 11.30
CA TYR A 161 35.18 2.83 11.72
C TYR A 161 33.94 2.17 11.15
N LYS A 162 33.99 0.84 10.98
CA LYS A 162 32.86 0.05 10.51
C LYS A 162 31.67 0.18 11.45
N VAL A 163 30.49 0.44 10.89
CA VAL A 163 29.26 0.55 11.66
C VAL A 163 29.03 -0.74 12.49
N GLY A 164 28.62 -0.60 13.74
CA GLY A 164 28.42 -1.70 14.69
C GLY A 164 29.68 -2.10 15.46
N SER A 165 30.83 -1.52 15.11
CA SER A 165 32.03 -1.62 15.94
C SER A 165 31.75 -1.04 17.33
N GLN A 166 32.30 -1.68 18.35
CA GLN A 166 32.28 -1.17 19.72
C GLN A 166 33.50 -0.28 19.95
N CYS A 167 33.24 0.89 20.53
CA CYS A 167 34.19 1.92 20.89
C CYS A 167 34.22 2.04 22.41
N ASP A 168 35.22 1.42 23.02
CA ASP A 168 35.43 1.43 24.46
C ASP A 168 36.41 2.56 24.80
N LEU A 169 35.93 3.60 25.47
CA LEU A 169 36.78 4.64 26.03
C LEU A 169 36.99 4.41 27.52
N ASP A 170 38.22 4.65 27.95
CA ASP A 170 38.59 4.83 29.35
C ASP A 170 39.30 6.18 29.56
N ALA A 171 39.82 6.40 30.77
CA ALA A 171 40.44 7.67 31.12
C ALA A 171 41.62 8.09 30.22
N ASN A 172 42.30 7.14 29.55
CA ASN A 172 43.52 7.39 28.80
C ASN A 172 43.56 6.75 27.39
N ASN A 173 42.62 5.88 27.05
CA ASN A 173 42.61 5.15 25.79
C ASN A 173 41.20 5.06 25.19
N ALA A 174 41.13 5.09 23.86
CA ALA A 174 40.01 4.63 23.09
C ALA A 174 40.42 3.33 22.38
N LYS A 175 39.69 2.25 22.63
CA LYS A 175 39.84 0.96 21.96
C LYS A 175 38.65 0.74 21.03
N ILE A 176 38.93 0.61 19.74
CA ILE A 176 37.90 0.38 18.71
C ILE A 176 38.34 -0.82 17.88
N GLY A 177 37.68 -1.96 18.08
CA GLY A 177 38.16 -3.25 17.59
C GLY A 177 39.56 -3.60 18.15
N SER A 178 40.55 -3.78 17.27
CA SER A 178 41.96 -4.08 17.62
C SER A 178 42.87 -2.84 17.69
N LYS A 179 42.35 -1.65 17.37
CA LYS A 179 43.12 -0.40 17.33
C LYS A 179 43.00 0.34 18.68
N ASN A 180 44.14 0.79 19.22
CA ASN A 180 44.19 1.67 20.40
C ASN A 180 44.63 3.07 19.97
N LYS A 181 43.89 4.09 20.42
CA LYS A 181 44.25 5.50 20.26
C LYS A 181 44.37 6.13 21.64
N GLY A 182 45.48 6.79 21.94
CA GLY A 182 45.64 7.51 23.20
C GLY A 182 44.73 8.73 23.21
N ILE A 183 43.82 8.81 24.18
CA ILE A 183 42.93 9.96 24.41
C ILE A 183 42.85 10.23 25.90
N HIS A 184 43.03 11.48 26.32
CA HIS A 184 42.90 11.83 27.73
C HIS A 184 41.51 12.40 28.00
N ILE A 185 40.71 11.69 28.81
CA ILE A 185 39.43 12.20 29.30
C ILE A 185 39.67 12.88 30.66
N PRO A 186 39.66 14.22 30.75
CA PRO A 186 40.02 14.90 31.99
C PRO A 186 38.92 14.73 33.07
N LYS A 187 39.35 14.63 34.34
CA LYS A 187 38.45 14.63 35.50
C LYS A 187 37.85 16.03 35.77
N SER A 188 38.63 17.04 35.43
CA SER A 188 38.29 18.45 35.58
C SER A 188 38.92 19.26 34.46
N ILE A 189 38.26 20.33 34.05
CA ILE A 189 38.78 21.30 33.08
C ILE A 189 38.65 22.69 33.69
N SER A 190 39.70 23.50 33.57
CA SER A 190 39.66 24.92 33.92
C SER A 190 39.37 25.74 32.66
N PHE A 191 38.26 26.48 32.65
CA PHE A 191 37.85 27.32 31.52
C PHE A 191 37.32 28.66 32.05
N GLY A 192 37.75 29.78 31.47
CA GLY A 192 37.31 31.12 31.89
C GLY A 192 37.59 31.47 33.37
N GLY A 193 38.64 30.90 33.97
CA GLY A 193 39.01 31.15 35.38
C GLY A 193 38.21 30.37 36.42
N LYS A 194 37.40 29.38 36.00
CA LYS A 194 36.64 28.49 36.89
C LYS A 194 36.99 27.03 36.61
N ASP A 195 36.91 26.20 37.66
CA ASP A 195 37.10 24.75 37.57
C ASP A 195 35.76 24.04 37.36
N TYR A 196 35.72 23.19 36.33
CA TYR A 196 34.58 22.35 35.98
C TYR A 196 34.93 20.89 36.20
N LEU A 197 34.00 20.13 36.77
CA LEU A 197 34.13 18.70 37.06
C LEU A 197 33.26 17.90 36.11
N ILE A 198 33.76 16.78 35.61
CA ILE A 198 32.96 15.87 34.78
C ILE A 198 31.76 15.35 35.58
N TYR A 199 30.55 15.52 35.06
CA TYR A 199 29.34 15.10 35.77
C TYR A 199 28.47 14.14 34.96
N ARG A 200 28.65 14.11 33.63
CA ARG A 200 27.84 13.29 32.73
C ARG A 200 28.62 12.83 31.51
N HIS A 201 28.29 11.65 31.01
CA HIS A 201 28.63 11.26 29.64
C HIS A 201 27.43 10.63 28.93
N TYR A 202 27.47 10.63 27.60
CA TYR A 202 26.58 9.87 26.72
C TYR A 202 27.20 9.79 25.33
N TYR A 203 26.61 9.01 24.43
CA TYR A 203 26.86 9.15 23.00
C TYR A 203 25.55 9.22 22.21
N TYR A 204 25.60 9.68 20.97
CA TYR A 204 24.44 9.73 20.08
C TYR A 204 24.83 9.39 18.64
N ASP A 205 23.82 8.98 17.87
CA ASP A 205 23.89 8.91 16.41
C ASP A 205 23.84 10.34 15.86
N ASN A 206 24.79 10.73 15.00
CA ASN A 206 24.91 12.11 14.52
C ASN A 206 23.65 12.63 13.81
N ASP A 207 22.83 11.73 13.25
CA ASP A 207 21.53 12.07 12.65
C ASP A 207 20.41 12.28 13.68
N LYS A 208 20.59 11.75 14.90
CA LYS A 208 19.64 11.83 16.03
C LYS A 208 20.33 12.33 17.30
N PRO A 209 20.91 13.55 17.32
CA PRO A 209 21.80 14.02 18.39
C PRO A 209 21.13 14.19 19.76
N SER A 210 19.82 14.23 19.76
CA SER A 210 18.94 14.27 20.91
C SER A 210 18.76 12.91 21.61
N LYS A 211 18.87 11.80 20.88
CA LYS A 211 18.74 10.45 21.43
C LYS A 211 20.07 10.00 22.05
N LYS A 212 20.12 10.03 23.38
CA LYS A 212 21.34 9.76 24.15
C LYS A 212 21.41 8.30 24.59
N PHE A 213 22.49 7.64 24.23
CA PHE A 213 22.81 6.28 24.64
C PHE A 213 23.85 6.29 25.77
N VAL A 214 23.72 5.34 26.69
CA VAL A 214 24.59 5.19 27.87
C VAL A 214 24.71 6.52 28.64
N ASP A 215 23.56 7.19 28.80
CA ASP A 215 23.49 8.48 29.46
C ASP A 215 23.62 8.36 30.98
N LYS A 216 24.80 8.67 31.49
CA LYS A 216 25.15 8.49 32.89
C LYS A 216 25.47 9.83 33.51
N LYS A 217 24.80 10.13 34.63
CA LYS A 217 25.00 11.34 35.45
C LYS A 217 25.47 10.99 36.86
N VAL A 218 26.38 11.77 37.41
CA VAL A 218 26.76 11.75 38.83
C VAL A 218 26.84 13.19 39.33
N SER A 219 26.15 13.49 40.43
CA SER A 219 26.25 14.81 41.06
C SER A 219 27.68 15.08 41.50
N ILE A 220 28.21 16.27 41.14
CA ILE A 220 29.53 16.74 41.58
C ILE A 220 29.59 17.03 43.09
N TYR A 221 28.43 17.05 43.75
CA TYR A 221 28.29 17.25 45.19
C TYR A 221 28.11 15.94 45.97
N ASP A 222 28.03 14.79 45.30
CA ASP A 222 27.95 13.48 45.95
C ASP A 222 29.19 13.26 46.83
N LYS A 223 28.97 12.87 48.09
CA LYS A 223 30.06 12.58 49.05
C LYS A 223 31.03 11.49 48.54
N ASN A 224 30.55 10.61 47.68
CA ASN A 224 31.31 9.55 47.00
C ASN A 224 31.70 9.91 45.56
N TYR A 225 31.59 11.18 45.14
CA TYR A 225 31.94 11.60 43.78
C TYR A 225 33.35 11.14 43.36
N LYS A 226 34.33 11.24 44.28
CA LYS A 226 35.71 10.80 44.04
C LYS A 226 35.84 9.30 43.71
N SER A 227 34.98 8.44 44.25
CA SER A 227 35.00 7.01 43.92
C SER A 227 34.17 6.67 42.67
N LYS A 228 33.20 7.53 42.31
CA LYS A 228 32.34 7.35 41.13
C LYS A 228 32.91 7.96 39.84
N ILE A 229 33.82 8.93 39.93
CA ILE A 229 34.35 9.69 38.79
C ILE A 229 35.01 8.82 37.72
N GLN A 230 35.69 7.73 38.11
CA GLN A 230 36.32 6.83 37.15
C GLN A 230 35.30 6.20 36.20
N SER A 231 34.11 5.93 36.72
CA SER A 231 33.00 5.37 35.94
C SER A 231 32.29 6.40 35.06
N LEU A 232 32.63 7.70 35.19
CA LEU A 232 32.23 8.76 34.26
C LEU A 232 33.29 9.00 33.18
N GLN A 233 34.53 8.54 33.35
CA GLN A 233 35.56 8.64 32.30
C GLN A 233 35.48 7.48 31.30
N SER A 234 34.80 6.39 31.67
CA SER A 234 34.64 5.20 30.82
C SER A 234 33.27 5.11 30.19
N ILE A 235 33.20 4.97 28.87
CA ILE A 235 31.95 4.78 28.11
C ILE A 235 32.18 3.73 27.00
N GLN A 236 31.18 2.89 26.77
CA GLN A 236 31.13 1.98 25.63
C GLN A 236 30.10 2.51 24.64
N ALA A 237 30.55 2.88 23.46
CA ALA A 237 29.73 3.45 22.39
C ALA A 237 29.72 2.53 21.16
N GLU A 238 28.59 2.44 20.47
CA GLU A 238 28.50 1.75 19.18
C GLU A 238 28.63 2.76 18.03
N VAL A 239 29.35 2.38 16.97
CA VAL A 239 29.43 3.17 15.74
C VAL A 239 28.11 3.06 14.97
N THR A 240 27.39 4.15 14.78
CA THR A 240 26.09 4.20 14.09
C THR A 240 26.22 4.49 12.59
N ASP A 241 25.12 4.33 11.85
CA ASP A 241 25.10 4.46 10.38
C ASP A 241 25.42 5.88 9.88
N HIS A 242 25.31 6.90 10.74
CA HIS A 242 25.61 8.30 10.42
C HIS A 242 26.82 8.85 11.21
N GLY A 243 27.54 7.96 11.89
CA GLY A 243 28.64 8.29 12.77
C GLY A 243 28.19 8.61 14.20
N THR A 244 29.14 8.47 15.12
CA THR A 244 28.87 8.52 16.56
C THR A 244 29.61 9.67 17.21
N THR A 245 28.89 10.48 17.98
CA THR A 245 29.49 11.50 18.85
C THR A 245 29.36 11.10 20.31
N ILE A 246 30.48 10.97 20.99
CA ILE A 246 30.56 10.77 22.44
C ILE A 246 30.72 12.13 23.11
N VAL A 247 29.90 12.44 24.10
CA VAL A 247 29.92 13.72 24.81
C VAL A 247 30.23 13.48 26.28
N TYR A 248 31.23 14.21 26.79
CA TYR A 248 31.42 14.39 28.23
C TYR A 248 31.05 15.82 28.62
N MET A 249 30.20 15.94 29.63
CA MET A 249 29.75 17.25 30.12
C MET A 249 30.41 17.59 31.46
N PHE A 250 30.81 18.86 31.57
CA PHE A 250 31.53 19.40 32.72
C PHE A 250 30.69 20.47 33.43
N LYS A 251 30.45 20.31 34.73
CA LYS A 251 29.66 21.21 35.58
C LYS A 251 30.59 21.97 36.52
N SER A 252 30.45 23.30 36.60
CA SER A 252 31.25 24.12 37.51
C SER A 252 30.88 23.82 38.96
N LYS A 253 31.86 23.73 39.84
CA LYS A 253 31.62 23.78 41.28
C LYS A 253 31.40 25.24 41.67
N SER A 254 30.15 25.68 41.75
CA SER A 254 29.83 27.07 42.08
C SER A 254 30.00 27.33 43.57
N THR A 255 31.20 27.77 43.96
CA THR A 255 31.38 28.59 45.17
C THR A 255 31.06 30.01 44.77
N GLU A 256 29.79 30.45 44.94
CA GLU A 256 29.50 31.89 45.00
C GLU A 256 30.26 32.45 46.21
N GLN A 257 31.40 33.08 45.96
CA GLN A 257 32.30 33.57 46.98
C GLN A 257 31.75 34.87 47.59
N GLU A 258 31.13 34.74 48.77
CA GLU A 258 31.14 35.77 49.81
C GLU A 258 31.78 35.13 51.05
N ASP A 259 33.07 34.77 50.91
CA ASP A 259 33.86 34.31 52.05
C ASP A 259 34.32 35.56 52.82
N SER A 260 33.49 35.99 53.78
CA SER A 260 34.01 36.74 54.93
C SER A 260 34.69 35.76 55.89
N GLU A 261 35.51 36.22 56.85
CA GLU A 261 36.21 35.36 57.82
C GLU A 261 35.28 34.42 58.65
N HIS A 262 33.95 34.53 58.49
CA HIS A 262 32.92 33.83 59.28
C HIS A 262 31.80 33.15 58.46
N THR A 263 31.92 33.02 57.13
CA THR A 263 30.89 32.42 56.26
C THR A 263 31.42 31.38 55.26
N GLU A 264 30.64 30.32 55.00
CA GLU A 264 30.87 29.30 53.94
C GLU A 264 29.53 29.02 53.24
N SER A 265 29.46 28.72 51.94
CA SER A 265 28.17 28.45 51.25
C SER A 265 28.16 27.18 50.40
N ILE A 266 27.02 26.49 50.40
CA ILE A 266 26.67 25.40 49.49
C ILE A 266 25.56 25.94 48.57
N SER A 267 25.77 25.89 47.25
CA SER A 267 24.76 26.37 46.30
C SER A 267 24.67 25.49 45.06
N GLU A 268 23.47 25.43 44.50
CA GLU A 268 23.20 24.80 43.22
C GLU A 268 22.36 25.75 42.36
N SER A 269 22.82 25.95 41.13
CA SER A 269 22.04 26.62 40.09
C SER A 269 20.95 25.68 39.58
N LEU A 270 19.87 26.26 39.04
CA LEU A 270 18.80 25.49 38.44
C LEU A 270 19.33 24.58 37.32
N GLU A 271 19.02 23.29 37.38
CA GLU A 271 19.30 22.35 36.29
C GLU A 271 18.32 22.60 35.13
N ILE A 272 18.87 22.72 33.92
CA ILE A 272 18.06 22.84 32.70
C ILE A 272 17.64 21.42 32.30
N PRO A 273 16.34 21.09 32.28
CA PRO A 273 15.88 19.80 31.79
C PRO A 273 16.09 19.68 30.29
N GLU A 274 16.26 18.45 29.82
CA GLU A 274 16.40 18.13 28.40
C GLU A 274 15.23 17.23 27.98
N PRO A 275 14.05 17.81 27.76
CA PRO A 275 12.88 17.03 27.44
C PRO A 275 12.96 16.46 26.03
N THR A 276 12.41 15.26 25.84
CA THR A 276 12.25 14.58 24.55
C THR A 276 10.79 14.21 24.34
N GLY A 277 10.37 14.00 23.10
CA GLY A 277 9.00 13.63 22.77
C GLY A 277 8.92 12.70 21.58
N VAL A 278 7.81 11.96 21.53
CA VAL A 278 7.46 11.08 20.41
C VAL A 278 6.01 11.33 20.04
N ILE A 279 5.74 11.38 18.75
CA ILE A 279 4.41 11.20 18.16
C ILE A 279 4.41 9.85 17.47
N GLY A 280 3.58 8.90 17.89
CA GLY A 280 3.49 7.57 17.29
C GLY A 280 2.09 7.27 16.77
N ALA A 281 1.94 6.19 15.99
CA ALA A 281 0.65 5.77 15.47
C ALA A 281 -0.14 4.93 16.49
N ASP A 282 -1.47 5.01 16.45
CA ASP A 282 -2.39 4.14 17.17
C ASP A 282 -2.04 3.95 18.66
N ASP A 283 -1.83 2.70 19.08
CA ASP A 283 -1.47 2.32 20.44
C ASP A 283 0.04 2.13 20.56
N ARG A 284 0.63 2.76 21.59
CA ARG A 284 2.05 2.65 21.91
C ARG A 284 2.50 1.18 22.06
N GLY A 285 3.50 0.78 21.28
CA GLY A 285 4.07 -0.58 21.26
C GLY A 285 3.35 -1.57 20.34
N ASN A 286 2.28 -1.15 19.66
CA ASN A 286 1.58 -1.92 18.64
C ASN A 286 1.21 -1.03 17.43
N GLU A 287 2.15 -0.20 17.01
CA GLU A 287 1.95 0.78 15.94
C GLU A 287 1.72 0.09 14.58
N ALA A 288 0.55 0.29 13.98
CA ALA A 288 0.25 -0.25 12.65
C ALA A 288 0.96 0.52 11.53
N PHE A 289 1.42 1.75 11.82
CA PHE A 289 2.09 2.65 10.88
C PHE A 289 3.37 3.21 11.51
N THR A 290 4.38 3.45 10.66
CA THR A 290 5.55 4.24 11.03
C THR A 290 5.31 5.68 10.57
N VAL A 291 5.03 6.58 11.50
CA VAL A 291 4.55 7.94 11.17
C VAL A 291 5.58 8.77 10.39
N GLU A 292 6.88 8.46 10.52
CA GLU A 292 7.93 9.12 9.74
C GLU A 292 7.96 8.65 8.27
N ASP A 293 7.39 7.48 7.96
CA ASP A 293 7.33 6.92 6.59
C ASP A 293 6.01 7.27 5.89
N GLY A 294 4.92 7.25 6.65
CA GLY A 294 3.56 7.52 6.19
C GLY A 294 2.51 7.06 7.19
N ILE A 295 1.49 7.89 7.43
CA ILE A 295 0.25 7.52 8.11
C ILE A 295 -0.96 8.12 7.35
N PRO A 296 -2.02 7.34 7.08
CA PRO A 296 -3.22 7.87 6.44
C PRO A 296 -3.98 8.86 7.34
N THR A 297 -4.73 9.76 6.72
CA THR A 297 -5.79 10.46 7.44
C THR A 297 -6.81 9.47 8.02
N THR A 298 -7.54 9.85 9.07
CA THR A 298 -8.48 9.00 9.85
C THR A 298 -7.84 7.97 10.79
N GLU A 299 -6.53 7.73 10.71
CA GLU A 299 -5.81 6.98 11.75
C GLU A 299 -5.58 7.83 13.00
N HIS A 300 -5.16 7.19 14.08
CA HIS A 300 -4.93 7.83 15.36
C HIS A 300 -3.44 7.97 15.65
N LEU A 301 -3.11 8.99 16.43
CA LEU A 301 -1.78 9.21 16.96
C LEU A 301 -1.80 9.09 18.49
N TYR A 302 -0.63 8.90 19.08
CA TYR A 302 -0.35 9.23 20.46
C TYR A 302 0.81 10.21 20.54
N SER A 303 0.87 10.97 21.63
CA SER A 303 2.01 11.82 21.97
C SER A 303 2.52 11.43 23.36
N ASN A 304 3.83 11.34 23.50
CA ASN A 304 4.49 11.01 24.76
C ASN A 304 5.70 11.93 24.97
N VAL A 305 5.85 12.49 26.16
CA VAL A 305 6.96 13.40 26.49
C VAL A 305 7.70 12.88 27.72
N PHE A 306 9.02 12.96 27.69
CA PHE A 306 9.91 12.56 28.77
C PHE A 306 10.71 13.77 29.24
N THR A 307 10.86 13.93 30.56
CA THR A 307 11.59 15.05 31.17
C THR A 307 11.94 14.72 32.63
N SER A 308 12.65 15.61 33.31
CA SER A 308 12.97 15.49 34.74
C SER A 308 11.73 15.55 35.64
N GLN A 309 11.70 14.77 36.73
CA GLN A 309 10.57 14.72 37.67
C GLN A 309 10.25 16.06 38.35
N PHE A 310 11.27 16.83 38.71
CA PHE A 310 11.14 18.17 39.26
C PHE A 310 12.50 18.91 39.19
N LEU A 311 12.49 20.22 39.32
CA LEU A 311 13.71 21.04 39.26
C LEU A 311 13.97 21.71 40.61
N THR A 312 15.25 21.87 40.97
CA THR A 312 15.64 22.57 42.20
C THR A 312 16.79 23.54 41.98
N THR A 313 16.81 24.60 42.78
CA THR A 313 17.90 25.57 42.92
C THR A 313 17.96 26.01 44.37
N TYR A 314 19.15 26.12 44.97
CA TYR A 314 19.26 26.48 46.39
C TYR A 314 20.59 27.14 46.74
N LYS A 315 20.61 27.80 47.91
CA LYS A 315 21.82 28.30 48.57
C LYS A 315 21.65 28.17 50.09
N PHE A 316 22.53 27.38 50.70
CA PHE A 316 22.73 27.31 52.14
C PHE A 316 24.01 28.06 52.51
N THR A 317 23.96 28.85 53.59
CA THR A 317 25.14 29.55 54.10
C THR A 317 25.39 29.12 55.54
N ARG A 318 26.62 28.70 55.82
CA ARG A 318 27.12 28.41 57.15
C ARG A 318 27.62 29.68 57.79
N THR A 319 27.14 29.97 58.98
CA THR A 319 27.59 31.07 59.83
C THR A 319 28.33 30.47 61.03
N PHE A 320 29.57 30.89 61.26
CA PHE A 320 30.38 30.39 62.37
C PHE A 320 31.29 31.47 62.97
N GLY A 321 31.56 31.39 64.26
CA GLY A 321 32.36 32.37 64.97
C GLY A 321 32.65 31.98 66.41
N THR A 322 33.23 32.90 67.18
CA THR A 322 33.52 32.73 68.62
C THR A 322 32.91 33.88 69.42
N LYS A 323 32.09 33.57 70.42
CA LYS A 323 31.65 34.53 71.44
C LYS A 323 32.43 34.31 72.74
N TYR A 324 32.72 35.39 73.44
CA TYR A 324 33.46 35.36 74.71
C TYR A 324 32.50 35.65 75.87
N TYR A 325 32.53 34.78 76.88
CA TYR A 325 31.72 34.93 78.09
C TYR A 325 32.62 35.22 79.27
N THR A 326 32.31 36.30 79.97
CA THR A 326 33.06 36.71 81.16
C THR A 326 32.54 35.98 82.40
N VAL A 327 33.43 35.31 83.14
CA VAL A 327 33.14 34.74 84.46
C VAL A 327 34.14 35.29 85.46
N ASN A 328 33.64 35.86 86.54
CA ASN A 328 34.48 36.31 87.64
C ASN A 328 34.63 35.18 88.66
N VAL A 329 35.86 34.83 88.99
CA VAL A 329 36.17 33.91 90.10
C VAL A 329 36.67 34.75 91.25
N THR A 330 35.97 34.70 92.38
CA THR A 330 36.26 35.49 93.56
C THR A 330 36.60 34.60 94.75
N ARG A 331 37.62 34.97 95.52
CA ARG A 331 37.96 34.37 96.82
C ARG A 331 38.45 35.47 97.75
N ASN A 332 38.11 35.41 99.04
CA ASN A 332 38.82 36.22 100.02
C ASN A 332 40.04 35.46 100.56
N PHE A 333 41.18 36.12 100.57
CA PHE A 333 42.38 35.64 101.23
C PHE A 333 42.51 36.33 102.58
N ILE A 334 42.51 35.55 103.65
CA ILE A 334 42.73 36.05 105.00
C ILE A 334 44.23 35.96 105.26
N LEU A 335 44.92 37.08 105.13
CA LEU A 335 46.37 37.16 105.33
C LEU A 335 46.62 37.40 106.81
N THR A 336 47.41 36.55 107.46
CA THR A 336 47.80 36.72 108.87
C THR A 336 49.31 36.79 109.02
N TRP A 337 49.80 37.73 109.82
CA TRP A 337 51.21 37.88 110.17
C TRP A 337 51.38 38.60 111.50
N ASP A 338 52.55 38.43 112.11
CA ASP A 338 52.94 39.07 113.36
C ASP A 338 53.84 40.28 113.08
N GLU A 339 53.40 41.47 113.49
CA GLU A 339 54.20 42.69 113.38
C GLU A 339 54.79 43.06 114.74
N GLU A 340 56.11 43.28 114.79
CA GLU A 340 56.81 43.64 116.02
C GLU A 340 56.65 45.16 116.29
N SER A 341 55.96 45.48 117.38
CA SER A 341 55.80 46.86 117.83
C SER A 341 57.13 47.46 118.29
N LYS A 342 57.24 48.81 118.32
CA LYS A 342 58.42 49.55 118.81
C LYS A 342 58.87 49.17 120.24
N ASP A 343 58.08 48.34 120.92
CA ASP A 343 58.22 47.91 122.30
C ASP A 343 58.63 46.42 122.41
N GLY A 344 58.87 45.71 121.29
CA GLY A 344 59.35 44.31 121.25
C GLY A 344 58.28 43.23 121.45
N ARG A 345 56.98 43.56 121.33
CA ARG A 345 55.87 42.59 121.37
C ARG A 345 55.31 42.32 119.97
N LYS A 346 55.23 41.04 119.58
CA LYS A 346 54.56 40.57 118.34
C LYS A 346 53.04 40.68 118.50
N LYS A 347 52.38 41.39 117.58
CA LYS A 347 50.92 41.53 117.55
C LYS A 347 50.40 40.93 116.26
N GLU A 348 49.47 39.99 116.39
CA GLU A 348 48.82 39.37 115.24
C GLU A 348 48.01 40.42 114.48
N LYS A 349 48.30 40.52 113.19
CA LYS A 349 47.60 41.33 112.21
C LYS A 349 46.88 40.38 111.26
N SER A 350 45.64 40.72 110.95
CA SER A 350 44.86 40.03 109.92
C SER A 350 44.30 41.05 108.95
N LYS A 351 44.34 40.70 107.67
CA LYS A 351 43.79 41.50 106.58
C LYS A 351 43.11 40.58 105.59
N THR A 352 41.81 40.79 105.40
CA THR A 352 41.05 40.11 104.35
C THR A 352 41.23 40.86 103.04
N VAL A 353 41.82 40.20 102.05
CA VAL A 353 42.00 40.73 100.70
C VAL A 353 41.05 39.97 99.76
N PRO A 354 39.97 40.60 99.27
CA PRO A 354 39.18 40.01 98.19
C PRO A 354 40.00 40.04 96.91
N LEU A 355 40.14 38.88 96.26
CA LEU A 355 40.72 38.80 94.92
C LEU A 355 39.65 38.32 93.94
N SER A 356 39.50 39.05 92.85
CA SER A 356 38.61 38.72 91.73
C SER A 356 39.41 38.62 90.46
N MET A 357 39.36 37.47 89.80
CA MET A 357 39.96 37.26 88.49
C MET A 357 38.85 37.07 87.46
N SER A 358 38.93 37.82 86.36
CA SER A 358 37.94 37.75 85.28
C SER A 358 38.50 36.92 84.13
N TYR A 359 37.79 35.85 83.75
CA TYR A 359 38.18 34.96 82.67
C TYR A 359 37.25 35.13 81.47
N GLN A 360 37.82 35.41 80.30
CA GLN A 360 37.10 35.39 79.03
C GLN A 360 37.08 33.97 78.50
N ILE A 361 35.91 33.35 78.52
CA ILE A 361 35.73 31.96 78.12
C ILE A 361 35.20 31.93 76.67
N PRO A 362 36.03 31.53 75.68
CA PRO A 362 35.58 31.44 74.29
C PRO A 362 34.61 30.26 74.11
N ARG A 363 33.55 30.50 73.35
CA ARG A 363 32.62 29.47 72.87
C ARG A 363 32.42 29.66 71.37
N GLU A 364 32.81 28.64 70.63
CA GLU A 364 32.58 28.56 69.19
C GLU A 364 31.12 28.21 68.92
N TYR A 365 30.59 28.74 67.82
CA TYR A 365 29.28 28.40 67.30
C TYR A 365 29.34 28.20 65.78
N SER A 366 28.50 27.32 65.24
CA SER A 366 28.41 27.05 63.80
C SER A 366 27.04 26.49 63.45
N TYR A 367 26.31 27.16 62.56
CA TYR A 367 25.00 26.73 62.06
C TYR A 367 24.80 27.08 60.57
N TRP A 368 23.77 26.51 59.95
CA TRP A 368 23.43 26.67 58.53
C TRP A 368 22.08 27.36 58.36
N GLU A 369 22.04 28.32 57.44
CA GLU A 369 20.89 29.15 57.06
C GLU A 369 20.47 28.88 55.61
N LEU A 370 19.17 28.94 55.34
CA LEU A 370 18.59 28.90 54.01
C LEU A 370 18.51 30.32 53.43
N LYS A 371 19.30 30.60 52.38
CA LYS A 371 19.27 31.90 51.69
C LYS A 371 18.41 31.91 50.44
N ARG A 372 18.39 30.80 49.69
CA ARG A 372 17.67 30.66 48.41
C ARG A 372 17.11 29.24 48.28
N LEU A 373 15.84 29.11 47.86
CA LEU A 373 15.21 27.82 47.55
C LEU A 373 14.17 27.98 46.43
N GLY A 374 14.37 27.27 45.33
CA GLY A 374 13.38 27.07 44.28
C GLY A 374 13.15 25.58 44.10
N VAL A 375 11.89 25.16 44.18
CA VAL A 375 11.45 23.78 43.91
C VAL A 375 10.29 23.86 42.94
N TYR A 376 10.42 23.22 41.79
CA TYR A 376 9.46 23.29 40.68
C TYR A 376 8.95 21.91 40.30
N GLY A 377 7.64 21.69 40.45
CA GLY A 377 6.98 20.46 40.01
C GLY A 377 6.60 20.53 38.53
N LEU A 378 6.45 19.37 37.90
CA LEU A 378 5.97 19.26 36.52
C LEU A 378 4.53 19.77 36.42
N ASP A 379 4.24 20.58 35.39
CA ASP A 379 2.91 21.19 35.17
C ASP A 379 2.20 20.58 33.96
N MET A 380 2.82 20.63 32.77
CA MET A 380 2.25 20.11 31.52
C MET A 380 3.30 20.06 30.40
N ALA A 381 2.99 19.38 29.29
CA ALA A 381 3.72 19.52 28.03
C ALA A 381 2.77 19.88 26.87
N ASN A 382 3.28 20.68 25.94
CA ASN A 382 2.64 21.00 24.67
C ASN A 382 3.43 20.37 23.54
N VAL A 383 2.76 19.65 22.64
CA VAL A 383 3.33 19.16 21.39
C VAL A 383 2.50 19.70 20.23
N GLU A 384 3.16 20.27 19.22
CA GLU A 384 2.54 20.88 18.04
C GLU A 384 3.03 20.14 16.80
N ASN A 385 2.08 19.71 15.97
CA ASN A 385 2.32 19.13 14.65
C ASN A 385 1.02 19.26 13.85
N TYR A 386 1.12 19.56 12.55
CA TYR A 386 -0.05 19.70 11.68
C TYR A 386 -0.97 18.47 11.69
N ALA A 387 -0.44 17.25 11.91
CA ALA A 387 -1.21 16.00 11.97
C ALA A 387 -2.07 15.84 13.23
N LEU A 388 -1.74 16.51 14.34
CA LEU A 388 -2.50 16.42 15.59
C LEU A 388 -3.88 17.09 15.50
N PRO A 389 -4.88 16.65 16.28
CA PRO A 389 -6.16 17.35 16.40
C PRO A 389 -5.94 18.83 16.72
N ASN A 390 -6.52 19.73 15.93
CA ASN A 390 -6.33 21.18 16.07
C ASN A 390 -4.85 21.66 16.00
N GLY A 391 -3.94 20.83 15.48
CA GLY A 391 -2.51 21.12 15.35
C GLY A 391 -1.71 21.00 16.65
N LYS A 392 -2.32 20.56 17.76
CA LYS A 392 -1.69 20.58 19.09
C LYS A 392 -2.23 19.50 20.04
N ALA A 393 -1.33 18.91 20.81
CA ALA A 393 -1.62 18.05 21.97
C ALA A 393 -1.15 18.72 23.26
N ILE A 394 -1.99 18.67 24.29
CA ILE A 394 -1.69 19.18 25.64
C ILE A 394 -1.66 17.97 26.58
N LEU A 395 -0.48 17.63 27.10
CA LEU A 395 -0.26 16.49 27.98
C LEU A 395 -0.21 16.99 29.42
N THR A 396 -1.14 16.52 30.26
CA THR A 396 -1.16 16.83 31.69
C THR A 396 -0.61 15.65 32.49
N PRO A 397 0.19 15.88 33.54
CA PRO A 397 0.79 14.82 34.35
C PRO A 397 -0.27 13.88 34.96
N TYR A 398 -0.23 12.60 34.59
CA TYR A 398 -1.08 11.55 35.14
C TYR A 398 -0.34 10.76 36.23
N ASN A 399 -1.00 10.48 37.36
CA ASN A 399 -0.42 9.83 38.54
C ASN A 399 0.91 10.44 39.03
N TYR A 400 1.16 11.70 38.71
CA TYR A 400 2.31 12.45 39.18
C TYR A 400 2.01 13.15 40.51
N MET A 401 2.91 13.01 41.47
CA MET A 401 2.86 13.76 42.72
C MET A 401 3.94 14.85 42.67
N PRO A 402 3.57 16.14 42.73
CA PRO A 402 4.56 17.21 42.81
C PRO A 402 5.38 17.08 44.12
N PRO A 403 6.62 17.61 44.14
CA PRO A 403 7.43 17.60 45.35
C PRO A 403 6.71 18.23 46.53
N THR A 404 6.89 17.67 47.71
CA THR A 404 6.40 18.26 48.96
C THR A 404 7.53 18.99 49.66
N VAL A 405 7.30 20.24 50.06
CA VAL A 405 8.32 21.08 50.72
C VAL A 405 7.77 21.57 52.05
N VAL A 406 8.51 21.30 53.12
CA VAL A 406 8.27 21.86 54.45
C VAL A 406 9.52 22.63 54.85
N CYS A 407 9.42 23.95 54.92
CA CYS A 407 10.54 24.80 55.28
C CYS A 407 10.16 25.82 56.37
N SER A 408 11.12 26.14 57.23
CA SER A 408 11.07 27.30 58.09
C SER A 408 12.47 27.89 58.18
N TYR A 409 12.56 29.21 57.99
CA TYR A 409 13.83 29.91 57.91
C TYR A 409 13.82 31.25 58.65
N SER A 410 14.98 31.69 59.14
CA SER A 410 15.18 33.04 59.68
C SER A 410 16.51 33.63 59.20
N ASN A 411 16.58 34.96 59.13
CA ASN A 411 17.82 35.68 58.89
C ASN A 411 18.36 36.35 60.17
N ALA A 412 17.72 36.15 61.32
CA ALA A 412 18.12 36.75 62.59
C ALA A 412 19.02 35.80 63.39
N GLU A 413 20.24 36.22 63.72
CA GLU A 413 21.22 35.42 64.46
C GLU A 413 20.67 34.88 65.80
N ASN A 414 19.87 35.68 66.51
CA ASN A 414 19.25 35.28 67.79
C ASN A 414 18.23 34.14 67.64
N ASP A 415 17.70 33.91 66.44
CA ASP A 415 16.84 32.76 66.20
C ASP A 415 17.65 31.47 66.09
N HIS A 416 18.94 31.54 65.80
CA HIS A 416 19.82 30.37 65.62
C HIS A 416 20.70 30.07 66.82
N ILE A 417 21.02 31.09 67.63
CA ILE A 417 21.93 31.00 68.77
C ILE A 417 21.17 31.14 70.09
N ILE A 418 21.39 30.19 70.99
CA ILE A 418 20.96 30.27 72.39
C ILE A 418 22.22 30.32 73.25
N GLU A 419 22.46 31.50 73.81
CA GLU A 419 23.66 31.77 74.58
C GLU A 419 23.59 31.18 76.00
N PRO A 420 24.72 30.67 76.55
CA PRO A 420 24.80 30.25 77.94
C PRO A 420 24.65 31.45 78.88
N LYS A 421 24.09 31.20 80.07
CA LYS A 421 24.02 32.20 81.15
C LYS A 421 25.16 31.92 82.14
N PRO A 422 26.34 32.56 82.00
CA PRO A 422 27.46 32.33 82.91
C PRO A 422 27.10 32.72 84.34
N LYS A 423 27.68 32.02 85.31
CA LYS A 423 27.58 32.35 86.74
C LYS A 423 28.98 32.61 87.28
N ASP A 424 29.09 33.63 88.11
CA ASP A 424 30.33 33.91 88.83
C ASP A 424 30.61 32.82 89.87
N VAL A 425 31.88 32.45 90.02
CA VAL A 425 32.32 31.42 90.95
C VAL A 425 32.85 32.09 92.21
N LYS A 426 32.18 31.85 93.35
CA LYS A 426 32.72 32.21 94.65
C LYS A 426 33.36 30.99 95.29
N LEU A 427 34.67 31.05 95.49
CA LEU A 427 35.43 30.01 96.17
C LEU A 427 35.42 30.26 97.68
N GLU A 428 35.56 29.18 98.45
CA GLU A 428 35.75 29.28 99.89
C GLU A 428 37.01 30.09 100.22
N ASP A 429 36.90 30.89 101.27
CA ASP A 429 37.97 31.75 101.77
C ASP A 429 39.10 30.88 102.34
N ILE A 430 40.35 31.30 102.12
CA ILE A 430 41.52 30.58 102.66
C ILE A 430 42.41 31.53 103.45
N SER A 431 43.07 30.99 104.47
CA SER A 431 44.01 31.74 105.30
C SER A 431 45.44 31.47 104.84
N ILE A 432 46.23 32.52 104.61
CA ILE A 432 47.66 32.44 104.29
C ILE A 432 48.42 33.08 105.45
N ASN A 433 49.32 32.32 106.09
CA ASN A 433 50.12 32.79 107.21
C ASN A 433 51.54 33.15 106.73
N GLY A 434 51.94 34.40 106.94
CA GLY A 434 53.25 34.95 106.53
C GLY A 434 54.32 34.96 107.62
N GLY A 435 54.03 34.42 108.81
CA GLY A 435 54.93 34.48 109.96
C GLY A 435 55.14 35.92 110.41
N ASP A 436 56.34 36.45 110.23
CA ASP A 436 56.75 37.77 110.75
C ASP A 436 56.59 38.93 109.74
N GLN A 437 56.04 38.66 108.55
CA GLN A 437 55.78 39.67 107.51
C GLN A 437 54.46 39.40 106.78
N GLU A 438 53.83 40.47 106.25
CA GLU A 438 52.59 40.37 105.49
C GLU A 438 52.81 39.43 104.28
N PRO A 439 52.12 38.28 104.21
CA PRO A 439 52.30 37.35 103.10
C PRO A 439 51.70 37.94 101.81
N SER A 440 52.37 37.72 100.68
CA SER A 440 51.83 38.07 99.35
C SER A 440 51.09 36.88 98.74
N ILE A 441 49.97 37.14 98.07
CA ILE A 441 49.27 36.13 97.27
C ILE A 441 50.05 35.96 95.96
N ASP A 442 50.62 34.78 95.75
CA ASP A 442 51.31 34.41 94.51
C ASP A 442 50.41 33.64 93.53
N ASP A 443 50.91 33.41 92.31
CA ASP A 443 50.17 32.75 91.23
C ASP A 443 49.75 31.31 91.54
N SER A 444 50.40 30.64 92.51
CA SER A 444 50.07 29.26 92.87
C SER A 444 48.67 29.15 93.51
N TYR A 445 48.19 30.20 94.18
CA TYR A 445 46.88 30.25 94.84
C TYR A 445 45.70 30.51 93.90
N VAL A 446 45.98 31.05 92.71
CA VAL A 446 45.01 31.26 91.64
C VAL A 446 45.16 30.24 90.51
N SER A 447 46.19 29.39 90.58
CA SER A 447 46.39 28.28 89.64
C SER A 447 45.17 27.34 89.65
N GLY A 448 44.53 27.21 88.48
CA GLY A 448 43.31 26.40 88.31
C GLY A 448 41.97 27.16 88.39
N TRP A 449 41.93 28.45 88.73
CA TRP A 449 40.68 29.23 88.72
C TRP A 449 40.06 29.36 87.32
N GLU A 450 40.89 29.46 86.27
CA GLU A 450 40.42 29.44 84.87
C GLU A 450 39.66 28.14 84.54
N ALA A 451 40.09 27.00 85.08
CA ALA A 451 39.41 25.72 84.88
C ALA A 451 38.05 25.67 85.59
N LEU A 452 37.90 26.39 86.71
CA LEU A 452 36.62 26.55 87.40
C LEU A 452 35.68 27.49 86.63
N ALA A 453 36.19 28.62 86.12
CA ALA A 453 35.45 29.52 85.24
C ALA A 453 34.96 28.82 83.96
N LYS A 454 35.78 27.95 83.36
CA LYS A 454 35.41 27.15 82.18
C LYS A 454 34.23 26.20 82.43
N LYS A 455 34.02 25.73 83.66
CA LYS A 455 32.91 24.82 84.03
C LYS A 455 31.56 25.53 84.13
N GLU A 456 31.55 26.82 84.48
CA GLU A 456 30.30 27.59 84.64
C GLU A 456 29.71 28.10 83.32
N VAL A 457 30.48 28.08 82.24
CA VAL A 457 30.00 28.47 80.90
C VAL A 457 29.69 27.22 80.10
N LYS A 458 28.40 26.91 79.90
CA LYS A 458 27.99 25.83 78.98
C LYS A 458 28.39 26.16 77.53
N GLN A 459 28.36 25.16 76.64
CA GLN A 459 28.51 25.42 75.21
C GLN A 459 27.32 26.24 74.70
N ILE A 460 27.52 27.04 73.65
CA ILE A 460 26.42 27.69 72.92
C ILE A 460 25.55 26.61 72.30
N LEU A 461 24.23 26.74 72.42
CA LEU A 461 23.30 25.89 71.69
C LEU A 461 22.93 26.57 70.37
N VAL A 462 23.16 25.86 69.26
CA VAL A 462 22.87 26.33 67.90
C VAL A 462 21.80 25.47 67.23
N LYS A 463 21.06 26.02 66.27
CA LYS A 463 20.17 25.27 65.38
C LYS A 463 20.19 25.79 63.94
N ASN A 464 20.05 24.89 62.98
CA ASN A 464 19.89 25.27 61.56
C ASN A 464 18.46 25.77 61.31
N ASP A 465 18.25 26.33 60.12
CA ASP A 465 16.93 26.32 59.50
C ASP A 465 16.40 24.91 59.29
N ASN A 466 15.10 24.79 59.07
CA ASN A 466 14.47 23.50 58.81
C ASN A 466 14.07 23.40 57.33
N LEU A 467 14.49 22.31 56.68
CA LEU A 467 14.08 21.98 55.32
C LEU A 467 13.87 20.48 55.21
N THR A 468 12.65 20.10 54.82
CA THR A 468 12.28 18.73 54.46
C THR A 468 11.67 18.75 53.07
N ILE A 469 12.18 17.90 52.17
CA ILE A 469 11.64 17.71 50.82
C ILE A 469 11.32 16.23 50.63
N ASN A 470 10.10 15.91 50.17
CA ASN A 470 9.64 14.53 49.97
C ASN A 470 9.85 13.62 51.20
N GLY A 471 9.65 14.18 52.40
CA GLY A 471 9.88 13.49 53.68
C GLY A 471 11.35 13.34 54.10
N ILE A 472 12.32 13.73 53.25
CA ILE A 472 13.74 13.72 53.58
C ILE A 472 14.12 15.04 54.24
N THR A 473 14.49 14.99 55.51
CA THR A 473 15.02 16.15 56.25
C THR A 473 16.43 16.46 55.80
N ILE A 474 16.58 17.57 55.07
CA ILE A 474 17.82 18.13 54.53
C ILE A 474 18.56 18.94 55.59
N MET A 475 17.82 19.78 56.31
CA MET A 475 18.31 20.51 57.49
C MET A 475 17.26 20.44 58.59
N THR A 476 17.72 20.36 59.84
CA THR A 476 16.84 20.27 61.01
C THR A 476 17.15 21.36 62.02
N ASN A 477 16.09 21.89 62.64
CA ASN A 477 16.18 22.93 63.67
C ASN A 477 16.40 22.37 65.09
N VAL A 478 16.86 21.12 65.23
CA VAL A 478 17.21 20.51 66.51
C VAL A 478 18.44 21.23 67.11
N LYS A 479 18.33 21.61 68.37
CA LYS A 479 19.39 22.31 69.10
C LYS A 479 20.58 21.39 69.36
N LYS A 480 21.79 21.84 69.04
CA LYS A 480 23.06 21.14 69.31
C LYS A 480 24.06 22.06 69.98
N GLU A 481 24.94 21.49 70.80
CA GLU A 481 26.07 22.23 71.39
C GLU A 481 27.13 22.54 70.32
N LYS A 482 27.61 23.78 70.28
CA LYS A 482 28.73 24.29 69.45
C LYS A 482 28.51 24.24 67.94
N LYS A 483 28.17 23.11 67.34
CA LYS A 483 28.06 22.93 65.89
C LYS A 483 26.83 22.07 65.55
N THR A 484 26.07 22.48 64.54
CA THR A 484 24.98 21.69 63.96
C THR A 484 25.48 20.67 62.94
N ASP A 485 24.60 19.76 62.50
CA ASP A 485 24.93 18.89 61.36
C ASP A 485 24.97 19.70 60.06
N ASP A 486 25.85 19.32 59.15
CA ASP A 486 25.89 19.89 57.81
C ASP A 486 24.63 19.43 57.02
N PRO A 487 24.10 20.26 56.09
CA PRO A 487 22.96 19.90 55.27
C PRO A 487 23.19 18.57 54.54
N LYS A 488 22.14 17.76 54.43
CA LYS A 488 22.17 16.58 53.56
C LYS A 488 22.08 16.99 52.09
N ASP A 489 22.42 16.06 51.21
CA ASP A 489 22.26 16.26 49.78
C ASP A 489 20.78 16.43 49.44
N MET A 490 20.48 17.38 48.54
CA MET A 490 19.12 17.59 48.05
C MET A 490 18.66 16.36 47.26
N PRO A 491 17.35 15.99 47.35
CA PRO A 491 16.84 14.88 46.57
C PRO A 491 16.98 15.19 45.09
N SER A 492 17.47 14.22 44.31
CA SER A 492 17.64 14.39 42.87
C SER A 492 16.27 14.43 42.19
N GLY A 493 15.98 15.52 41.49
CA GLY A 493 14.81 15.62 40.59
C GLY A 493 15.16 15.34 39.13
N SER A 494 16.43 15.07 38.85
CA SER A 494 16.99 14.88 37.51
C SER A 494 16.56 13.58 36.83
N ASP A 495 16.03 12.63 37.60
CA ASP A 495 15.54 11.35 37.08
C ASP A 495 14.37 11.61 36.11
N GLU A 496 14.29 10.79 35.07
CA GLU A 496 13.21 10.88 34.09
C GLU A 496 11.87 10.51 34.75
N ILE A 497 10.80 11.16 34.31
CA ILE A 497 9.43 10.78 34.67
C ILE A 497 9.07 9.40 34.13
N GLY A 498 8.10 8.74 34.77
CA GLY A 498 7.56 7.50 34.23
C GLY A 498 6.88 7.72 32.87
N GLU A 499 6.95 6.72 32.00
CA GLU A 499 6.43 6.74 30.61
C GLU A 499 4.93 7.07 30.46
N ASN A 500 4.16 7.03 31.54
CA ASN A 500 2.72 7.30 31.55
C ASN A 500 2.37 8.66 32.17
N VAL A 501 3.38 9.42 32.63
CA VAL A 501 3.13 10.70 33.30
C VAL A 501 2.69 11.75 32.29
N LEU A 502 3.41 11.94 31.19
CA LEU A 502 3.02 12.82 30.10
C LEU A 502 2.74 12.00 28.85
N TYR A 503 1.59 11.33 28.85
CA TYR A 503 1.11 10.49 27.75
C TYR A 503 -0.32 10.87 27.35
N LEU A 504 -0.58 10.99 26.06
CA LEU A 504 -1.91 11.21 25.51
C LEU A 504 -2.09 10.41 24.22
N SER A 505 -3.14 9.58 24.16
CA SER A 505 -3.45 8.73 23.00
C SER A 505 -4.78 9.10 22.35
N ASN A 506 -5.18 8.35 21.32
CA ASN A 506 -6.44 8.51 20.60
C ASN A 506 -6.58 9.89 19.90
N LEU A 507 -5.48 10.39 19.34
CA LEU A 507 -5.41 11.68 18.66
C LEU A 507 -5.67 11.50 17.15
N ALA A 508 -6.96 11.53 16.76
CA ALA A 508 -7.37 11.28 15.37
C ALA A 508 -6.83 12.32 14.37
N ILE A 509 -6.33 11.87 13.23
CA ILE A 509 -5.93 12.70 12.09
C ILE A 509 -7.19 13.08 11.30
N ASP A 510 -7.47 14.37 11.17
CA ASP A 510 -8.61 14.87 10.38
C ASP A 510 -8.55 14.40 8.92
N GLN A 511 -9.69 13.94 8.40
CA GLN A 511 -9.81 13.36 7.05
C GLN A 511 -9.41 14.30 5.92
N ASN A 512 -9.46 15.62 6.13
CA ASN A 512 -9.22 16.62 5.10
C ASN A 512 -7.76 17.09 5.05
N LYS A 513 -6.89 16.60 5.95
CA LYS A 513 -5.49 17.04 6.00
C LYS A 513 -4.74 16.66 4.74
N THR A 514 -3.90 17.58 4.27
CA THR A 514 -3.08 17.45 3.07
C THR A 514 -2.00 16.38 3.29
N ASN A 515 -1.70 15.57 2.28
CA ASN A 515 -0.52 14.72 2.30
C ASN A 515 0.74 15.59 2.38
N GLY A 516 1.78 15.12 3.06
CA GLY A 516 3.04 15.85 3.21
C GLY A 516 3.80 15.49 4.48
N THR A 517 5.02 16.01 4.59
CA THR A 517 5.87 15.90 5.78
C THR A 517 5.68 17.14 6.65
N TYR A 518 5.40 16.95 7.94
CA TYR A 518 5.13 18.03 8.87
C TYR A 518 6.04 17.94 10.08
N HIS A 519 6.74 19.05 10.34
CA HIS A 519 7.67 19.16 11.46
C HIS A 519 6.95 19.31 12.80
N SER A 520 7.50 18.65 13.81
CA SER A 520 7.02 18.72 15.19
C SER A 520 7.81 19.72 16.02
N LYS A 521 7.17 20.31 17.03
CA LYS A 521 7.84 21.12 18.06
C LYS A 521 7.05 21.04 19.37
N GLY A 522 7.68 21.37 20.49
CA GLY A 522 6.98 21.33 21.76
C GLY A 522 7.67 22.07 22.89
N THR A 523 6.98 22.14 24.03
CA THR A 523 7.50 22.74 25.27
C THR A 523 7.02 21.95 26.48
N VAL A 524 7.88 21.77 27.48
CA VAL A 524 7.48 21.28 28.80
C VAL A 524 7.47 22.41 29.83
N GLY A 525 6.45 22.43 30.68
CA GLY A 525 6.23 23.43 31.71
C GLY A 525 6.46 22.87 33.12
N TYR A 526 7.10 23.66 33.97
CA TYR A 526 7.27 23.43 35.39
C TYR A 526 6.73 24.61 36.20
N LYS A 527 6.11 24.32 37.34
CA LYS A 527 5.48 25.30 38.23
C LYS A 527 6.08 25.25 39.63
N ALA A 528 6.34 26.42 40.21
CA ALA A 528 6.93 26.54 41.53
C ALA A 528 6.03 25.94 42.61
N VAL A 529 6.57 24.97 43.35
CA VAL A 529 6.06 24.48 44.63
C VAL A 529 6.54 25.38 45.77
N THR A 530 7.79 25.85 45.68
CA THR A 530 8.39 26.78 46.64
C THR A 530 9.33 27.72 45.90
N HIS A 531 9.29 29.00 46.25
CA HIS A 531 10.03 30.08 45.59
C HIS A 531 10.47 31.10 46.64
N ILE A 532 11.72 30.99 47.11
CA ILE A 532 12.30 31.81 48.17
C ILE A 532 13.59 32.42 47.64
N ASN A 533 13.60 33.74 47.43
CA ASN A 533 14.76 34.53 46.99
C ASN A 533 15.47 33.98 45.73
N VAL A 534 14.76 33.28 44.85
CA VAL A 534 15.27 32.83 43.54
C VAL A 534 14.99 33.89 42.47
N LYS A 535 15.79 33.93 41.40
CA LYS A 535 15.66 34.92 40.32
C LYS A 535 14.72 34.46 39.20
N GLU A 536 14.54 33.15 39.10
CA GLU A 536 13.74 32.46 38.10
C GLU A 536 12.24 32.74 38.27
N ALA A 537 11.46 32.63 37.20
CA ALA A 537 10.02 32.86 37.25
C ALA A 537 9.29 31.75 38.04
N ASN A 538 8.02 31.97 38.41
CA ASN A 538 7.18 30.94 39.05
C ASN A 538 6.79 29.80 38.10
N ASN A 539 6.73 30.08 36.79
CA ASN A 539 6.49 29.09 35.75
C ASN A 539 7.68 29.09 34.81
N LEU A 540 8.23 27.92 34.53
CA LEU A 540 9.39 27.71 33.67
C LEU A 540 8.95 26.86 32.49
N ASN A 541 9.36 27.26 31.27
CA ASN A 541 9.07 26.49 30.06
C ASN A 541 10.38 26.18 29.36
N TYR A 542 10.54 24.93 28.95
CA TYR A 542 11.71 24.44 28.23
C TYR A 542 11.28 23.84 26.89
N PRO A 543 11.95 24.17 25.78
CA PRO A 543 11.67 23.57 24.48
C PRO A 543 11.95 22.06 24.51
N ILE A 544 11.15 21.32 23.76
CA ILE A 544 11.39 19.90 23.46
C ILE A 544 12.13 19.87 22.14
N GLU A 545 13.45 19.66 22.22
CA GLU A 545 14.36 19.73 21.07
C GLU A 545 14.21 18.53 20.12
N ASP A 546 13.61 17.43 20.59
CA ASP A 546 13.47 16.19 19.82
C ASP A 546 12.05 15.67 19.86
N ILE A 547 11.36 15.86 18.74
CA ILE A 547 10.07 15.24 18.46
C ILE A 547 10.12 14.83 16.98
N ASN A 548 9.81 13.57 16.68
CA ASN A 548 9.80 13.08 15.32
C ASN A 548 8.76 13.82 14.45
N ASP A 549 9.05 13.92 13.15
CA ASP A 549 8.12 14.43 12.16
C ASP A 549 6.98 13.43 11.89
N VAL A 550 5.90 13.93 11.29
CA VAL A 550 4.78 13.09 10.85
C VAL A 550 4.56 13.29 9.35
N VAL A 551 4.55 12.18 8.61
CA VAL A 551 4.26 12.13 7.18
C VAL A 551 2.82 11.68 6.98
N ILE A 552 1.94 12.58 6.56
CA ILE A 552 0.57 12.22 6.20
C ILE A 552 0.56 11.72 4.76
N HIS A 553 0.02 10.53 4.55
CA HIS A 553 -0.13 9.96 3.21
C HIS A 553 -1.34 9.05 3.11
N THR A 554 -2.47 9.57 2.64
CA THR A 554 -3.69 8.76 2.49
C THR A 554 -3.63 7.92 1.21
N PRO A 555 -3.59 6.58 1.30
CA PRO A 555 -3.40 5.70 0.15
C PRO A 555 -4.70 5.51 -0.64
N THR A 556 -4.55 5.29 -1.94
CA THR A 556 -5.59 4.81 -2.84
C THR A 556 -4.96 3.89 -3.89
N VAL A 557 -5.72 2.90 -4.34
CA VAL A 557 -5.31 1.95 -5.39
C VAL A 557 -6.42 1.81 -6.42
N CYS A 558 -6.04 1.51 -7.66
CA CYS A 558 -6.93 1.41 -8.81
C CYS A 558 -6.45 0.23 -9.66
N ASP A 559 -7.02 -0.95 -9.42
CA ASP A 559 -6.75 -2.17 -10.19
C ASP A 559 -8.06 -2.62 -10.83
N ALA A 560 -8.20 -2.34 -12.12
CA ALA A 560 -9.45 -2.54 -12.84
C ALA A 560 -9.47 -3.89 -13.55
N TYR A 561 -10.64 -4.51 -13.58
CA TYR A 561 -10.90 -5.70 -14.38
C TYR A 561 -12.17 -5.52 -15.20
N ILE A 562 -12.16 -6.06 -16.42
CA ILE A 562 -13.34 -6.13 -17.27
C ILE A 562 -13.54 -7.55 -17.77
N GLU A 563 -14.80 -7.95 -17.87
CA GLU A 563 -15.19 -9.21 -18.47
C GLU A 563 -14.77 -9.29 -19.94
N ASN A 564 -14.11 -10.37 -20.34
CA ASN A 564 -13.80 -10.64 -21.75
C ASN A 564 -14.94 -11.41 -22.40
N CYS A 565 -15.68 -10.80 -23.32
CA CYS A 565 -16.80 -11.44 -24.02
C CYS A 565 -16.38 -12.11 -25.35
N ASP A 566 -15.17 -12.67 -25.42
CA ASP A 566 -14.63 -13.33 -26.62
C ASP A 566 -15.50 -14.51 -27.09
N SER A 567 -16.12 -15.23 -26.16
CA SER A 567 -17.07 -16.32 -26.45
C SER A 567 -18.28 -15.91 -27.29
N TYR A 568 -18.58 -14.61 -27.36
CA TYR A 568 -19.63 -14.02 -28.19
C TYR A 568 -19.08 -13.28 -29.43
N ASN A 569 -17.75 -13.16 -29.54
CA ASN A 569 -17.09 -12.42 -30.60
C ASN A 569 -16.93 -13.26 -31.88
N GLN A 570 -17.47 -12.75 -32.99
CA GLN A 570 -17.48 -13.41 -34.30
C GLN A 570 -16.52 -12.79 -35.31
N MET A 571 -15.69 -11.82 -34.91
CA MET A 571 -14.74 -11.18 -35.81
C MET A 571 -13.78 -12.22 -36.41
N ILE A 572 -13.49 -12.04 -37.70
CA ILE A 572 -12.52 -12.85 -38.45
C ILE A 572 -11.09 -12.49 -38.03
N SER A 573 -10.83 -11.22 -37.74
CA SER A 573 -9.51 -10.71 -37.35
C SER A 573 -9.56 -9.89 -36.04
N PRO A 574 -9.91 -10.51 -34.90
CA PRO A 574 -9.99 -9.79 -33.62
C PRO A 574 -8.62 -9.37 -33.10
N ASP A 575 -8.54 -8.22 -32.43
CA ASP A 575 -7.35 -7.79 -31.71
C ASP A 575 -7.24 -8.52 -30.37
N ARG A 576 -6.51 -9.63 -30.36
CA ARG A 576 -6.33 -10.50 -29.17
C ARG A 576 -5.58 -9.83 -28.01
N THR A 577 -5.09 -8.60 -28.18
CA THR A 577 -4.49 -7.82 -27.09
C THR A 577 -5.51 -6.98 -26.32
N ARG A 578 -6.77 -6.95 -26.78
CA ARG A 578 -7.88 -6.18 -26.22
C ARG A 578 -8.98 -7.11 -25.72
N PHE A 579 -9.72 -6.65 -24.71
CA PHE A 579 -10.92 -7.35 -24.26
C PHE A 579 -12.05 -7.16 -25.27
N SER A 580 -12.81 -8.22 -25.54
CA SER A 580 -13.96 -8.16 -26.45
C SER A 580 -15.20 -7.67 -25.72
N LEU A 581 -15.90 -6.68 -26.28
CA LEU A 581 -17.23 -6.25 -25.85
C LEU A 581 -18.21 -6.39 -27.02
N ILE A 582 -19.45 -6.79 -26.74
CA ILE A 582 -20.39 -7.18 -27.79
C ILE A 582 -21.66 -6.35 -27.75
N LEU A 583 -22.05 -5.83 -28.90
CA LEU A 583 -23.24 -5.00 -29.05
C LEU A 583 -24.52 -5.78 -28.68
N GLY A 584 -25.38 -5.12 -27.90
CA GLY A 584 -26.63 -5.68 -27.41
C GLY A 584 -26.47 -6.72 -26.31
N THR A 585 -25.31 -6.81 -25.65
CA THR A 585 -25.08 -7.69 -24.49
C THR A 585 -24.73 -6.89 -23.25
N ARG A 586 -24.63 -7.60 -22.11
CA ARG A 586 -24.09 -7.05 -20.87
C ARG A 586 -22.62 -7.43 -20.71
N PHE A 587 -21.87 -6.60 -20.00
CA PHE A 587 -20.50 -6.88 -19.57
C PHE A 587 -20.29 -6.34 -18.16
N SER A 588 -19.43 -7.02 -17.40
CA SER A 588 -19.12 -6.64 -16.02
C SER A 588 -17.77 -5.95 -15.91
N VAL A 589 -17.69 -4.98 -15.00
CA VAL A 589 -16.48 -4.22 -14.69
C VAL A 589 -16.29 -4.26 -13.18
N GLN A 590 -15.05 -4.42 -12.73
CA GLN A 590 -14.69 -4.52 -11.33
C GLN A 590 -13.55 -3.55 -11.04
N LEU A 591 -13.61 -2.85 -9.92
CA LEU A 591 -12.53 -1.99 -9.46
C LEU A 591 -12.20 -2.29 -8.00
N LEU A 592 -11.10 -2.99 -7.78
CA LEU A 592 -10.72 -3.48 -6.46
C LEU A 592 -10.17 -2.36 -5.58
N THR A 593 -10.46 -2.43 -4.29
CA THR A 593 -9.81 -1.62 -3.24
C THR A 593 -8.56 -2.29 -2.68
N THR A 594 -8.33 -3.55 -3.05
CA THR A 594 -7.12 -4.29 -2.72
C THR A 594 -6.09 -4.11 -3.82
N GLY A 595 -4.85 -3.79 -3.45
CA GLY A 595 -3.79 -3.58 -4.43
C GLY A 595 -2.44 -3.38 -3.77
N GLN A 596 -1.40 -3.25 -4.58
CA GLN A 596 -0.05 -2.99 -4.13
C GLN A 596 0.17 -1.48 -3.92
N HIS A 597 0.82 -1.11 -2.82
CA HIS A 597 1.29 0.25 -2.54
C HIS A 597 2.77 0.24 -2.10
N ARG A 598 3.27 1.33 -1.50
CA ARG A 598 4.61 1.48 -0.93
C ARG A 598 4.90 0.35 0.08
N PHE A 599 6.13 -0.13 0.10
CA PHE A 599 6.59 -1.17 1.03
C PHE A 599 7.07 -0.57 2.37
N ILE A 600 6.17 0.10 3.09
CA ILE A 600 6.39 0.71 4.42
C ILE A 600 5.37 0.16 5.42
N ASN A 601 5.63 0.24 6.73
CA ASN A 601 4.71 -0.32 7.72
C ASN A 601 3.33 0.36 7.62
N GLY A 602 2.26 -0.43 7.62
CA GLY A 602 0.91 0.11 7.39
C GLY A 602 0.55 0.40 5.92
N TYR A 603 1.45 0.09 4.98
CA TYR A 603 1.19 -0.01 3.54
C TYR A 603 1.78 -1.32 3.03
N ASP A 604 1.46 -1.72 1.78
CA ASP A 604 1.91 -2.92 1.05
C ASP A 604 0.78 -3.44 0.13
N TYR A 605 0.64 -4.76 -0.02
CA TYR A 605 -0.52 -5.40 -0.63
C TYR A 605 -1.60 -5.64 0.42
N ARG A 606 -2.65 -4.83 0.40
CA ARG A 606 -3.78 -4.92 1.34
C ARG A 606 -5.03 -4.30 0.75
N ASP A 607 -6.12 -4.37 1.50
CA ASP A 607 -7.35 -3.62 1.25
C ASP A 607 -7.23 -2.18 1.76
N TYR A 608 -7.45 -1.21 0.87
CA TYR A 608 -7.43 0.23 1.14
C TYR A 608 -8.82 0.86 1.13
N ALA A 609 -9.90 0.06 1.15
CA ALA A 609 -11.28 0.56 1.11
C ALA A 609 -11.55 1.68 2.13
N LYS A 610 -10.97 1.58 3.33
CA LYS A 610 -11.07 2.59 4.40
C LYS A 610 -10.65 4.00 3.95
N TYR A 611 -9.75 4.12 2.97
CA TYR A 611 -9.11 5.39 2.58
C TYR A 611 -9.56 5.91 1.21
N ILE A 612 -10.49 5.22 0.55
CA ILE A 612 -11.00 5.57 -0.77
C ILE A 612 -12.36 6.26 -0.61
N ALA A 613 -12.47 7.51 -1.08
CA ALA A 613 -13.73 8.26 -1.10
C ALA A 613 -14.68 7.74 -2.19
N ALA A 614 -14.16 7.54 -3.39
CA ALA A 614 -14.95 7.15 -4.54
C ALA A 614 -14.12 6.34 -5.53
N ARG A 615 -14.81 5.45 -6.24
CA ARG A 615 -14.29 4.61 -7.32
C ARG A 615 -15.11 4.92 -8.55
N GLN A 616 -14.47 5.19 -9.68
CA GLN A 616 -15.16 5.66 -10.87
C GLN A 616 -14.64 5.02 -12.15
N VAL A 617 -15.56 4.85 -13.09
CA VAL A 617 -15.28 4.44 -14.47
C VAL A 617 -15.74 5.52 -15.44
N CYS A 618 -15.00 5.69 -16.54
CA CYS A 618 -15.37 6.52 -17.66
C CYS A 618 -15.29 5.69 -18.95
N LEU A 619 -16.45 5.42 -19.53
CA LEU A 619 -16.59 4.63 -20.75
C LEU A 619 -16.62 5.57 -21.96
N PRO A 620 -15.79 5.34 -23.00
CA PRO A 620 -15.74 6.22 -24.19
C PRO A 620 -16.91 5.96 -25.17
N PHE A 621 -17.93 5.22 -24.75
CA PHE A 621 -19.15 4.90 -25.50
C PHE A 621 -20.35 4.87 -24.55
N ASP A 622 -21.55 4.91 -25.13
CA ASP A 622 -22.80 4.90 -24.38
C ASP A 622 -23.06 3.54 -23.72
N VAL A 623 -23.64 3.55 -22.53
CA VAL A 623 -24.07 2.33 -21.82
C VAL A 623 -25.36 2.55 -21.05
N TYR A 624 -25.95 1.46 -20.59
CA TYR A 624 -26.95 1.49 -19.52
C TYR A 624 -26.41 0.80 -18.27
N ASN A 625 -26.65 1.39 -17.10
CA ASN A 625 -26.61 0.67 -15.82
C ASN A 625 -28.05 0.42 -15.36
N GLY A 626 -28.48 -0.85 -15.35
CA GLY A 626 -29.89 -1.20 -15.19
C GLY A 626 -30.74 -0.59 -16.32
N SER A 627 -31.68 0.31 -15.99
CA SER A 627 -32.48 1.08 -16.95
C SER A 627 -31.98 2.51 -17.16
N SER A 628 -30.92 2.93 -16.44
CA SER A 628 -30.39 4.29 -16.49
C SER A 628 -29.40 4.42 -17.63
N PHE A 629 -29.66 5.35 -18.55
CA PHE A 629 -28.77 5.67 -19.66
C PHE A 629 -27.59 6.52 -19.18
N ILE A 630 -26.39 6.18 -19.64
CA ILE A 630 -25.14 6.88 -19.34
C ILE A 630 -24.47 7.22 -20.68
N ARG A 631 -24.23 8.51 -20.90
CA ARG A 631 -23.57 9.01 -22.11
C ARG A 631 -22.07 8.73 -22.05
N ALA A 632 -21.47 8.43 -23.21
CA ALA A 632 -20.03 8.34 -23.39
C ALA A 632 -19.26 9.51 -22.73
N ASN A 633 -18.08 9.20 -22.20
CA ASN A 633 -17.16 10.13 -21.54
C ASN A 633 -17.70 10.77 -20.25
N THR A 634 -18.57 10.05 -19.53
CA THR A 634 -19.08 10.46 -18.22
C THR A 634 -18.44 9.61 -17.13
N TRP A 635 -17.90 10.24 -16.08
CA TRP A 635 -17.44 9.54 -14.88
C TRP A 635 -18.65 9.07 -14.06
N VAL A 636 -18.66 7.78 -13.72
CA VAL A 636 -19.73 7.12 -12.98
C VAL A 636 -19.15 6.47 -11.73
N ASP A 637 -19.76 6.72 -10.58
CA ASP A 637 -19.41 6.04 -9.33
C ASP A 637 -19.74 4.56 -9.41
N MET A 638 -18.80 3.74 -8.94
CA MET A 638 -18.92 2.29 -8.90
C MET A 638 -18.86 1.75 -7.48
N SER A 639 -19.60 0.66 -7.29
CA SER A 639 -19.40 -0.25 -6.16
C SER A 639 -18.21 -1.18 -6.43
N ASP A 640 -18.24 -2.43 -5.94
CA ASP A 640 -17.18 -3.41 -6.20
C ASP A 640 -17.20 -3.93 -7.63
N ILE A 641 -18.37 -4.37 -8.09
CA ILE A 641 -18.61 -4.91 -9.43
C ILE A 641 -19.88 -4.24 -9.96
N GLU A 642 -19.82 -3.73 -11.18
CA GLU A 642 -20.95 -3.14 -11.89
C GLU A 642 -21.16 -3.84 -13.22
N THR A 643 -22.41 -4.00 -13.64
CA THR A 643 -22.77 -4.63 -14.92
C THR A 643 -23.46 -3.60 -15.81
N PHE A 644 -22.87 -3.38 -16.98
CA PHE A 644 -23.40 -2.45 -17.98
C PHE A 644 -24.01 -3.20 -19.15
N TYR A 645 -25.04 -2.63 -19.77
CA TYR A 645 -25.56 -3.06 -21.07
C TYR A 645 -25.00 -2.17 -22.17
N LEU A 646 -24.42 -2.79 -23.21
CA LEU A 646 -23.86 -2.10 -24.37
C LEU A 646 -24.92 -1.97 -25.47
N PRO A 647 -25.43 -0.75 -25.77
CA PRO A 647 -26.45 -0.53 -26.78
C PRO A 647 -25.99 -0.90 -28.19
N THR A 648 -26.92 -1.32 -29.04
CA THR A 648 -26.60 -1.76 -30.41
C THR A 648 -26.15 -0.64 -31.33
N TRP A 649 -26.47 0.63 -31.02
CA TRP A 649 -26.06 1.78 -31.82
C TRP A 649 -24.65 2.28 -31.54
N VAL A 650 -23.96 1.72 -30.53
CA VAL A 650 -22.57 2.06 -30.29
C VAL A 650 -21.74 1.62 -31.50
N GLU A 651 -20.91 2.53 -32.00
CA GLU A 651 -20.05 2.25 -33.15
C GLU A 651 -19.03 1.15 -32.82
N GLU A 652 -18.88 0.19 -33.72
CA GLU A 652 -17.86 -0.85 -33.61
C GLU A 652 -16.46 -0.24 -33.70
N GLY A 653 -15.50 -0.75 -32.92
CA GLY A 653 -14.14 -0.20 -32.94
C GLY A 653 -13.33 -0.47 -31.68
N LYS A 654 -12.15 0.15 -31.62
CA LYS A 654 -11.19 0.02 -30.52
C LYS A 654 -11.28 1.21 -29.59
N TYR A 655 -11.38 0.93 -28.30
CA TYR A 655 -11.60 1.93 -27.26
C TYR A 655 -10.69 1.70 -26.06
N THR A 656 -10.51 2.74 -25.24
CA THR A 656 -9.79 2.66 -23.96
C THR A 656 -10.71 3.19 -22.87
N ILE A 657 -11.04 2.33 -21.91
CA ILE A 657 -11.87 2.65 -20.75
C ILE A 657 -10.94 3.19 -19.65
N GLN A 658 -11.35 4.27 -18.98
CA GLN A 658 -10.57 4.88 -17.91
C GLN A 658 -11.18 4.59 -16.55
N PHE A 659 -10.33 4.38 -15.56
CA PHE A 659 -10.69 4.10 -14.18
C PHE A 659 -9.95 5.05 -13.25
N ARG A 660 -10.59 5.40 -12.13
CA ARG A 660 -9.91 6.08 -11.04
C ARG A 660 -10.47 5.72 -9.67
N SER A 661 -9.59 5.74 -8.67
CA SER A 661 -9.93 5.63 -7.25
C SER A 661 -9.38 6.86 -6.54
N ILE A 662 -10.25 7.56 -5.82
CA ILE A 662 -9.98 8.88 -5.22
C ILE A 662 -9.76 8.70 -3.71
N SER A 663 -8.65 9.18 -3.17
CA SER A 663 -8.41 9.14 -1.71
C SER A 663 -9.36 10.05 -0.93
N LEU A 664 -9.62 9.75 0.34
CA LEU A 664 -10.52 10.53 1.22
C LEU A 664 -10.20 12.04 1.24
N ASN A 665 -8.92 12.39 1.24
CA ASN A 665 -8.46 13.75 1.35
C ASN A 665 -8.25 14.45 -0.01
N ALA A 666 -8.60 13.82 -1.14
CA ALA A 666 -8.35 14.38 -2.47
C ALA A 666 -9.10 15.69 -2.74
N GLU A 667 -10.42 15.70 -2.52
CA GLU A 667 -11.28 16.85 -2.87
C GLU A 667 -10.92 18.09 -2.06
N ALA A 668 -10.78 17.93 -0.73
CA ALA A 668 -10.43 19.02 0.18
C ALA A 668 -9.08 19.69 -0.13
N ASN A 669 -8.21 19.00 -0.88
CA ASN A 669 -6.85 19.44 -1.19
C ASN A 669 -6.62 19.72 -2.67
N GLY A 670 -7.67 19.78 -3.50
CA GLY A 670 -7.54 19.99 -4.94
C GLY A 670 -6.71 18.90 -5.63
N GLY A 671 -6.75 17.67 -5.10
CA GLY A 671 -5.95 16.53 -5.54
C GLY A 671 -6.53 15.75 -6.72
N MET A 672 -7.70 16.14 -7.25
CA MET A 672 -8.43 15.38 -8.28
C MET A 672 -7.63 15.17 -9.58
N ASP A 673 -6.77 16.12 -9.93
CA ASP A 673 -5.91 16.04 -11.12
C ASP A 673 -4.50 15.50 -10.82
N ARG A 674 -4.20 15.17 -9.55
CA ARG A 674 -2.91 14.62 -9.11
C ARG A 674 -2.98 13.10 -9.09
N THR A 675 -2.81 12.54 -10.28
CA THR A 675 -3.05 11.13 -10.56
C THR A 675 -1.76 10.32 -10.66
N GLN A 676 -1.86 9.02 -10.38
CA GLN A 676 -0.78 8.07 -10.59
C GLN A 676 -1.32 6.71 -11.03
N TYR A 677 -0.55 6.02 -11.88
CA TYR A 677 -0.91 4.69 -12.36
C TYR A 677 -0.95 3.66 -11.22
N LEU A 678 -2.07 2.93 -11.11
CA LEU A 678 -2.41 1.86 -10.16
C LEU A 678 -2.45 2.22 -8.66
N ALA A 679 -1.60 3.12 -8.18
CA ALA A 679 -1.55 3.53 -6.78
C ALA A 679 -0.90 4.91 -6.64
N ASN A 680 -1.37 5.71 -5.69
CA ASN A 680 -0.75 7.01 -5.37
C ASN A 680 0.51 6.84 -4.51
N THR A 681 1.55 6.18 -5.02
CA THR A 681 2.80 5.95 -4.26
C THR A 681 3.64 7.19 -4.04
N GLU A 682 3.50 8.22 -4.87
CA GLU A 682 4.11 9.54 -4.63
C GLU A 682 3.20 10.37 -3.71
N ILE A 683 3.81 11.02 -2.71
CA ILE A 683 3.07 11.71 -1.65
C ILE A 683 2.13 12.82 -2.16
N ASP A 684 2.51 13.47 -3.27
CA ASP A 684 1.76 14.55 -3.89
C ASP A 684 0.52 14.09 -4.67
N ASN A 685 0.39 12.78 -4.94
CA ASN A 685 -0.73 12.20 -5.67
C ASN A 685 -1.86 11.75 -4.74
N TYR A 686 -3.09 11.93 -5.19
CA TYR A 686 -4.32 11.66 -4.42
C TYR A 686 -5.27 10.70 -5.13
N VAL A 687 -5.04 10.48 -6.42
CA VAL A 687 -5.91 9.64 -7.25
C VAL A 687 -5.07 8.56 -7.89
N ALA A 688 -5.49 7.31 -7.74
CA ALA A 688 -4.94 6.19 -8.50
C ALA A 688 -5.77 6.00 -9.76
N CYS A 689 -5.13 5.74 -10.90
CA CYS A 689 -5.79 5.57 -12.20
C CYS A 689 -5.34 4.28 -12.88
N ASP A 690 -6.23 3.73 -13.70
CA ASP A 690 -5.95 2.60 -14.58
C ASP A 690 -6.73 2.75 -15.89
N SER A 691 -6.38 1.95 -16.88
CA SER A 691 -7.05 1.95 -18.18
C SER A 691 -7.05 0.57 -18.80
N ILE A 692 -8.18 0.18 -19.39
CA ILE A 692 -8.33 -1.09 -20.09
C ILE A 692 -8.68 -0.86 -21.56
N ASP A 693 -7.92 -1.51 -22.43
CA ASP A 693 -8.14 -1.51 -23.87
C ASP A 693 -9.19 -2.57 -24.26
N VAL A 694 -10.21 -2.14 -25.00
CA VAL A 694 -11.32 -2.98 -25.46
C VAL A 694 -11.53 -2.86 -26.97
N GLU A 695 -12.17 -3.87 -27.56
CA GLU A 695 -12.65 -3.87 -28.94
C GLU A 695 -14.15 -4.24 -28.94
N VAL A 696 -14.97 -3.32 -29.43
CA VAL A 696 -16.43 -3.47 -29.54
C VAL A 696 -16.77 -4.07 -30.90
N SER A 697 -17.53 -5.16 -30.90
CA SER A 697 -17.97 -5.88 -32.10
C SER A 697 -19.48 -6.07 -32.15
N GLY A 698 -20.01 -6.03 -33.36
CA GLY A 698 -21.33 -6.50 -33.72
C GLY A 698 -21.45 -8.03 -33.72
N ARG A 699 -22.57 -8.53 -34.24
CA ARG A 699 -22.89 -9.97 -34.35
C ARG A 699 -23.65 -10.32 -35.62
N ILE A 700 -23.57 -11.58 -36.03
CA ILE A 700 -24.42 -12.20 -37.05
C ILE A 700 -25.03 -13.50 -36.48
N TYR A 701 -26.35 -13.63 -36.49
CA TYR A 701 -27.06 -14.76 -35.88
C TYR A 701 -28.45 -14.97 -36.48
N GLY A 702 -29.20 -15.94 -35.97
CA GLY A 702 -30.62 -16.10 -36.26
C GLY A 702 -30.92 -16.65 -37.65
N LEU A 703 -29.98 -17.38 -38.27
CA LEU A 703 -30.24 -18.05 -39.54
C LEU A 703 -31.45 -18.98 -39.39
N ASN A 704 -32.44 -18.81 -40.26
CA ASN A 704 -33.62 -19.67 -40.26
C ASN A 704 -34.27 -19.78 -41.64
N ILE A 705 -34.91 -20.92 -41.91
CA ILE A 705 -35.83 -21.08 -43.04
C ILE A 705 -37.24 -20.72 -42.55
N TYR A 706 -37.86 -19.75 -43.23
CA TYR A 706 -39.20 -19.26 -42.90
C TYR A 706 -40.25 -19.58 -43.96
N ASP A 707 -39.86 -20.16 -45.11
CA ASP A 707 -40.77 -20.67 -46.13
C ASP A 707 -40.09 -21.66 -47.10
N ILE A 708 -40.86 -22.59 -47.65
CA ILE A 708 -40.44 -23.59 -48.66
C ILE A 708 -41.47 -23.61 -49.78
N SER A 709 -41.05 -23.51 -51.04
CA SER A 709 -41.96 -23.31 -52.18
C SER A 709 -42.68 -24.56 -52.71
N ASP A 710 -42.51 -25.73 -52.09
CA ASP A 710 -43.22 -26.97 -52.43
C ASP A 710 -44.67 -26.92 -51.92
N TYR A 711 -45.55 -26.37 -52.75
CA TYR A 711 -46.98 -26.20 -52.46
C TYR A 711 -47.83 -27.22 -53.22
N PRO A 712 -48.86 -27.78 -52.56
CA PRO A 712 -49.43 -27.38 -51.26
C PRO A 712 -48.75 -28.01 -50.03
N THR A 713 -47.74 -28.87 -50.21
CA THR A 713 -47.11 -29.68 -49.15
C THR A 713 -46.72 -28.84 -47.92
N TRP A 714 -46.00 -27.74 -48.13
CA TRP A 714 -45.48 -26.87 -47.07
C TRP A 714 -46.30 -25.61 -46.83
N GLN A 715 -47.32 -25.35 -47.67
CA GLN A 715 -48.04 -24.08 -47.68
C GLN A 715 -48.63 -23.75 -46.31
N ASN A 716 -49.35 -24.69 -45.70
CA ASN A 716 -50.04 -24.46 -44.43
C ASN A 716 -49.12 -24.50 -43.20
N VAL A 717 -47.84 -24.84 -43.39
CA VAL A 717 -46.81 -24.73 -42.33
C VAL A 717 -46.38 -23.27 -42.22
N PHE A 718 -46.04 -22.66 -43.34
CA PHE A 718 -45.42 -21.33 -43.37
C PHE A 718 -46.38 -20.19 -43.69
N ARG A 719 -47.51 -20.46 -44.35
CA ARG A 719 -48.48 -19.45 -44.79
C ARG A 719 -49.88 -19.74 -44.26
N LYS A 720 -50.64 -18.68 -44.03
CA LYS A 720 -52.07 -18.79 -43.71
C LYS A 720 -52.84 -19.21 -44.97
N ASN A 721 -53.95 -19.94 -44.77
CA ASN A 721 -54.80 -20.42 -45.86
C ASN A 721 -55.12 -19.31 -46.87
N ASN A 722 -54.89 -19.58 -48.16
CA ASN A 722 -55.18 -18.67 -49.27
C ASN A 722 -54.59 -17.25 -49.09
N SER A 723 -53.43 -17.13 -48.43
CA SER A 723 -52.80 -15.84 -48.15
C SER A 723 -51.28 -15.88 -48.29
N MET A 724 -50.68 -14.74 -48.61
CA MET A 724 -49.23 -14.53 -48.58
C MET A 724 -48.72 -14.25 -47.16
N GLN A 725 -49.59 -14.10 -46.18
CA GLN A 725 -49.20 -13.86 -44.79
C GLN A 725 -48.55 -15.10 -44.18
N LEU A 726 -47.38 -14.93 -43.56
CA LEU A 726 -46.68 -16.00 -42.86
C LEU A 726 -47.42 -16.41 -41.56
N THR A 727 -47.26 -17.67 -41.16
CA THR A 727 -47.73 -18.20 -39.86
C THR A 727 -46.82 -17.79 -38.71
N GLY A 728 -45.57 -17.44 -39.00
CA GLY A 728 -44.50 -17.22 -38.03
C GLY A 728 -43.67 -18.47 -37.72
N PHE A 729 -44.04 -19.64 -38.28
CA PHE A 729 -43.27 -20.88 -38.11
C PHE A 729 -41.91 -20.79 -38.82
N ARG A 730 -40.84 -21.28 -38.18
CA ARG A 730 -39.47 -21.22 -38.68
C ARG A 730 -38.70 -22.51 -38.34
N TYR A 731 -37.81 -22.92 -39.24
CA TYR A 731 -36.74 -23.85 -38.93
C TYR A 731 -35.48 -23.07 -38.57
N THR A 732 -35.10 -23.09 -37.29
CA THR A 732 -33.93 -22.38 -36.74
C THR A 732 -32.66 -23.23 -36.83
N VAL A 733 -31.48 -22.63 -36.72
CA VAL A 733 -30.20 -23.36 -36.59
C VAL A 733 -30.29 -24.45 -35.52
N GLY A 734 -30.73 -24.08 -34.32
CA GLY A 734 -30.86 -25.00 -33.20
C GLY A 734 -31.99 -24.64 -32.26
N THR A 735 -31.91 -25.11 -31.02
CA THR A 735 -32.94 -24.91 -29.97
C THR A 735 -32.66 -23.71 -29.06
N LYS A 736 -31.57 -22.98 -29.30
CA LYS A 736 -31.17 -21.78 -28.55
C LYS A 736 -31.16 -20.54 -29.44
N ASN A 737 -31.11 -19.37 -28.81
CA ASN A 737 -30.84 -18.08 -29.46
C ASN A 737 -29.36 -17.69 -29.34
N GLN A 738 -29.00 -16.50 -29.82
CA GLN A 738 -27.63 -15.98 -29.82
C GLN A 738 -27.00 -15.80 -28.43
N ASP A 739 -27.84 -15.76 -27.39
CA ASP A 739 -27.44 -15.62 -25.99
C ASP A 739 -27.58 -16.96 -25.22
N GLU A 740 -27.65 -18.09 -25.94
CA GLU A 740 -27.78 -19.46 -25.44
C GLU A 740 -29.09 -19.80 -24.71
N ASN A 741 -30.04 -18.87 -24.67
CA ASN A 741 -31.36 -19.10 -24.08
C ASN A 741 -32.22 -19.95 -25.03
N SER A 742 -33.09 -20.80 -24.49
CA SER A 742 -34.04 -21.58 -25.29
C SER A 742 -34.88 -20.65 -26.18
N ASN A 743 -34.93 -20.95 -27.48
CA ASN A 743 -35.78 -20.25 -28.43
C ASN A 743 -37.22 -20.83 -28.48
N GLY A 744 -37.51 -21.83 -27.63
CA GLY A 744 -38.82 -22.50 -27.57
C GLY A 744 -39.09 -23.50 -28.71
N ASN A 745 -38.16 -23.69 -29.63
CA ASN A 745 -38.33 -24.57 -30.78
C ASN A 745 -38.03 -26.03 -30.42
N GLN A 746 -38.68 -26.97 -31.13
CA GLN A 746 -38.46 -28.40 -30.95
C GLN A 746 -37.28 -28.88 -31.81
N GLU A 747 -36.54 -29.89 -31.36
CA GLU A 747 -35.38 -30.44 -32.10
C GLU A 747 -35.70 -30.82 -33.55
N LYS A 748 -36.89 -31.38 -33.81
CA LYS A 748 -37.33 -31.72 -35.19
C LYS A 748 -37.56 -30.51 -36.10
N TYR A 749 -37.70 -29.32 -35.53
CA TYR A 749 -37.91 -28.05 -36.22
C TYR A 749 -36.62 -27.21 -36.32
N THR A 750 -35.47 -27.89 -36.29
CA THR A 750 -34.15 -27.27 -36.52
C THR A 750 -33.61 -27.62 -37.91
N LEU A 751 -32.59 -26.89 -38.35
CA LEU A 751 -31.80 -27.20 -39.53
C LEU A 751 -30.83 -28.37 -39.25
N PRO A 752 -30.44 -29.16 -40.27
CA PRO A 752 -31.09 -29.27 -41.57
C PRO A 752 -32.37 -30.13 -41.45
N LEU A 753 -33.29 -29.99 -42.39
CA LEU A 753 -34.54 -30.77 -42.39
C LEU A 753 -34.26 -32.20 -42.87
N ILE A 754 -34.81 -33.18 -42.14
CA ILE A 754 -34.78 -34.61 -42.49
C ILE A 754 -36.21 -35.15 -42.51
N ASN A 755 -36.45 -36.30 -43.14
CA ASN A 755 -37.79 -36.88 -43.17
C ASN A 755 -38.31 -37.14 -41.75
N GLY A 756 -39.40 -36.48 -41.37
CA GLY A 756 -39.88 -36.37 -39.98
C GLY A 756 -39.94 -34.93 -39.46
N SER A 757 -39.27 -33.99 -40.14
CA SER A 757 -39.28 -32.57 -39.79
C SER A 757 -40.61 -31.87 -40.05
N HIS A 758 -41.45 -32.35 -40.98
CA HIS A 758 -42.73 -31.69 -41.27
C HIS A 758 -43.69 -31.81 -40.07
N PRO A 759 -44.34 -30.72 -39.61
CA PRO A 759 -45.19 -30.74 -38.40
C PRO A 759 -46.33 -31.78 -38.43
N LYS A 760 -46.91 -32.01 -39.61
CA LYS A 760 -48.05 -32.93 -39.83
C LYS A 760 -47.70 -34.30 -40.41
N TYR A 761 -46.64 -34.42 -41.22
CA TYR A 761 -46.41 -35.59 -42.07
C TYR A 761 -45.08 -36.24 -41.69
N LYS A 762 -45.13 -37.42 -41.07
CA LYS A 762 -43.94 -38.08 -40.51
C LYS A 762 -42.89 -38.46 -41.56
N ASN A 763 -43.28 -38.69 -42.82
CA ASN A 763 -42.37 -39.09 -43.89
C ASN A 763 -41.88 -37.93 -44.76
N ILE A 764 -42.15 -36.68 -44.37
CA ILE A 764 -41.78 -35.48 -45.13
C ILE A 764 -40.79 -34.65 -44.31
N GLY A 765 -39.77 -34.12 -44.98
CA GLY A 765 -38.86 -33.13 -44.42
C GLY A 765 -37.70 -32.81 -45.33
N THR A 766 -37.10 -33.80 -45.99
CA THR A 766 -36.10 -33.53 -47.05
C THR A 766 -36.77 -32.89 -48.25
N LEU A 767 -36.08 -31.96 -48.91
CA LEU A 767 -36.64 -31.19 -50.02
C LEU A 767 -36.53 -31.93 -51.35
N LYS A 768 -37.32 -31.51 -52.34
CA LYS A 768 -37.15 -31.96 -53.73
C LYS A 768 -36.43 -30.88 -54.53
N THR A 769 -35.60 -31.29 -55.47
CA THR A 769 -34.91 -30.36 -56.37
C THR A 769 -35.94 -29.53 -57.16
N GLY A 770 -35.59 -28.30 -57.52
CA GLY A 770 -36.48 -27.34 -58.19
C GLY A 770 -37.31 -26.45 -57.25
N TYR A 771 -37.48 -26.81 -55.99
CA TYR A 771 -38.14 -25.95 -55.00
C TYR A 771 -37.14 -25.10 -54.21
N ALA A 772 -37.55 -23.87 -53.92
CA ALA A 772 -36.76 -22.89 -53.22
C ALA A 772 -37.02 -22.90 -51.71
N VAL A 773 -35.97 -22.63 -50.95
CA VAL A 773 -36.04 -22.25 -49.54
C VAL A 773 -35.89 -20.74 -49.42
N ARG A 774 -36.65 -20.14 -48.50
CA ARG A 774 -36.52 -18.73 -48.15
C ARG A 774 -36.03 -18.63 -46.72
N PHE A 775 -34.94 -17.91 -46.56
CA PHE A 775 -34.24 -17.82 -45.29
C PHE A 775 -33.84 -16.39 -44.98
N MET A 776 -33.67 -16.13 -43.70
CA MET A 776 -33.17 -14.86 -43.22
C MET A 776 -32.14 -15.08 -42.13
N LEU A 777 -31.32 -14.06 -41.90
CA LEU A 777 -30.46 -13.92 -40.73
C LEU A 777 -30.45 -12.47 -40.27
N THR A 778 -29.93 -12.23 -39.06
CA THR A 778 -29.88 -10.92 -38.43
C THR A 778 -28.44 -10.51 -38.18
N THR A 779 -28.13 -9.24 -38.41
CA THR A 779 -26.89 -8.60 -37.98
C THR A 779 -27.17 -7.50 -36.96
N VAL A 780 -26.20 -7.27 -36.08
CA VAL A 780 -26.18 -6.15 -35.11
C VAL A 780 -24.86 -5.42 -35.29
N GLY A 781 -24.90 -4.09 -35.30
CA GLY A 781 -23.74 -3.22 -35.47
C GLY A 781 -23.75 -2.47 -36.79
N ASN A 782 -22.56 -2.14 -37.30
CA ASN A 782 -22.32 -1.23 -38.41
C ASN A 782 -22.50 -1.89 -39.78
N MET A 783 -23.49 -2.77 -39.92
CA MET A 783 -23.85 -3.47 -41.17
C MET A 783 -24.92 -2.72 -41.97
N TYR A 784 -24.98 -1.39 -41.81
CA TYR A 784 -25.97 -0.50 -42.42
C TYR A 784 -25.43 0.34 -43.60
N GLY A 785 -24.16 0.18 -43.95
CA GLY A 785 -23.51 0.82 -45.10
C GLY A 785 -24.02 0.34 -46.45
N TYR A 786 -23.66 1.09 -47.50
CA TYR A 786 -24.09 0.82 -48.89
C TYR A 786 -23.36 -0.36 -49.54
N ASN A 787 -22.09 -0.56 -49.16
CA ASN A 787 -21.25 -1.65 -49.67
C ASN A 787 -21.25 -2.88 -48.75
N ASP A 788 -22.11 -2.88 -47.74
CA ASP A 788 -22.19 -3.99 -46.78
C ASP A 788 -23.09 -5.09 -47.35
N TYR A 789 -22.66 -6.34 -47.22
CA TYR A 789 -23.44 -7.48 -47.69
C TYR A 789 -23.10 -8.75 -46.92
N ILE A 790 -23.99 -9.74 -47.00
CA ILE A 790 -23.72 -11.08 -46.50
C ILE A 790 -23.14 -11.92 -47.65
N ARG A 791 -22.01 -12.58 -47.41
CA ARG A 791 -21.43 -13.55 -48.33
C ARG A 791 -21.68 -14.95 -47.81
N ILE A 792 -22.30 -15.80 -48.62
CA ILE A 792 -22.45 -17.23 -48.32
C ILE A 792 -21.82 -18.04 -49.44
N LYS A 793 -20.98 -19.00 -49.08
CA LYS A 793 -20.34 -19.93 -50.02
C LYS A 793 -20.92 -21.34 -49.84
N PRO A 794 -21.88 -21.76 -50.68
CA PRO A 794 -22.37 -23.13 -50.69
C PRO A 794 -21.28 -24.14 -51.08
N THR A 795 -21.28 -25.28 -50.42
CA THR A 795 -20.54 -26.49 -50.80
C THR A 795 -21.48 -27.70 -50.78
N PHE A 796 -21.15 -28.72 -51.57
CA PHE A 796 -22.08 -29.80 -51.92
C PHE A 796 -21.55 -31.14 -51.46
N TYR A 797 -22.39 -31.89 -50.76
CA TYR A 797 -22.08 -33.23 -50.25
C TYR A 797 -23.16 -34.21 -50.66
N TYR A 798 -22.76 -35.42 -51.02
CA TYR A 798 -23.67 -36.55 -51.15
C TYR A 798 -23.72 -37.32 -49.83
N VAL A 799 -24.92 -37.70 -49.40
CA VAL A 799 -25.19 -38.55 -48.24
C VAL A 799 -26.15 -39.66 -48.68
N ASP A 800 -25.90 -40.90 -48.31
CA ASP A 800 -26.82 -41.98 -48.66
C ASP A 800 -28.16 -41.90 -47.89
N TYR A 801 -29.15 -42.70 -48.29
CA TYR A 801 -30.46 -42.70 -47.65
C TYR A 801 -30.46 -43.15 -46.17
N LEU A 802 -29.36 -43.74 -45.68
CA LEU A 802 -29.18 -44.14 -44.28
C LEU A 802 -28.52 -43.04 -43.45
N GLY A 803 -28.22 -41.87 -44.04
CA GLY A 803 -27.54 -40.77 -43.36
C GLY A 803 -26.02 -40.94 -43.26
N ARG A 804 -25.44 -41.87 -44.03
CA ARG A 804 -24.01 -42.23 -43.99
C ARG A 804 -23.29 -41.82 -45.27
N ASN A 805 -21.98 -42.09 -45.31
CA ASN A 805 -21.14 -41.90 -46.49
C ASN A 805 -21.12 -40.45 -47.02
N LYS A 806 -21.17 -39.45 -46.12
CA LYS A 806 -21.00 -38.03 -46.45
C LYS A 806 -19.68 -37.84 -47.20
N LYS A 807 -19.74 -37.34 -48.43
CA LYS A 807 -18.57 -37.02 -49.26
C LYS A 807 -18.84 -35.79 -50.11
N GLU A 808 -17.83 -34.95 -50.29
CA GLU A 808 -17.94 -33.79 -51.18
C GLU A 808 -18.14 -34.27 -52.63
N VAL A 809 -18.93 -33.53 -53.41
CA VAL A 809 -19.33 -33.92 -54.77
C VAL A 809 -19.32 -32.72 -55.73
N ASP A 810 -19.22 -33.04 -57.02
CA ASP A 810 -19.52 -32.08 -58.08
C ASP A 810 -20.97 -32.25 -58.54
N VAL A 811 -21.68 -31.14 -58.70
CA VAL A 811 -23.08 -31.12 -59.16
C VAL A 811 -23.15 -30.48 -60.54
N TYR A 812 -23.80 -31.20 -61.46
CA TYR A 812 -24.12 -30.73 -62.80
C TYR A 812 -25.62 -30.51 -62.86
N TYR A 813 -26.07 -29.48 -63.58
CA TYR A 813 -27.49 -29.18 -63.71
C TYR A 813 -27.89 -28.88 -65.15
N SER A 814 -29.19 -29.03 -65.43
CA SER A 814 -29.82 -28.61 -66.67
C SER A 814 -30.92 -27.59 -66.35
N GLU A 815 -30.82 -26.38 -66.88
CA GLU A 815 -31.89 -25.38 -66.79
C GLU A 815 -31.83 -24.39 -67.95
N SER A 816 -32.86 -23.57 -68.10
CA SER A 816 -32.89 -22.51 -69.11
C SER A 816 -32.43 -21.18 -68.53
N PHE A 817 -31.39 -20.58 -69.10
CA PHE A 817 -30.92 -19.23 -68.79
C PHE A 817 -30.31 -18.60 -70.05
N LEU A 818 -30.18 -17.27 -70.09
CA LEU A 818 -29.74 -16.54 -71.30
C LEU A 818 -30.55 -16.93 -72.57
N ASN A 819 -31.84 -17.20 -72.42
CA ASN A 819 -32.78 -17.63 -73.48
C ASN A 819 -32.47 -19.00 -74.14
N ASN A 820 -31.56 -19.81 -73.59
CA ASN A 820 -31.25 -21.14 -74.10
C ASN A 820 -31.38 -22.21 -73.01
N LYS A 821 -31.71 -23.44 -73.40
CA LYS A 821 -31.58 -24.60 -72.51
C LYS A 821 -30.11 -25.00 -72.47
N HIS A 822 -29.52 -24.95 -71.28
CA HIS A 822 -28.19 -25.48 -71.03
C HIS A 822 -28.32 -26.82 -70.30
N VAL A 823 -27.52 -27.79 -70.70
CA VAL A 823 -27.55 -29.18 -70.19
C VAL A 823 -26.18 -29.49 -69.64
N MET A 824 -26.13 -30.19 -68.50
CA MET A 824 -24.87 -30.62 -67.86
C MET A 824 -23.90 -29.47 -67.58
N VAL A 825 -24.41 -28.38 -67.00
CA VAL A 825 -23.58 -27.28 -66.51
C VAL A 825 -23.05 -27.63 -65.12
N LYS A 826 -21.72 -27.70 -64.97
CA LYS A 826 -21.10 -27.89 -63.64
C LYS A 826 -21.32 -26.62 -62.79
N MET A 827 -21.87 -26.76 -61.59
CA MET A 827 -21.95 -25.68 -60.62
C MET A 827 -20.55 -25.12 -60.30
N GLY A 828 -20.39 -23.81 -60.34
CA GLY A 828 -19.11 -23.11 -60.21
C GLY A 828 -18.28 -23.00 -61.49
N SER A 829 -18.73 -23.57 -62.62
CA SER A 829 -18.08 -23.37 -63.92
C SER A 829 -18.21 -21.93 -64.43
N GLU A 830 -17.40 -21.54 -65.41
CA GLU A 830 -17.53 -20.21 -66.06
C GLU A 830 -18.92 -19.97 -66.65
N LEU A 831 -19.60 -21.03 -67.13
CA LEU A 831 -20.96 -20.92 -67.63
C LEU A 831 -21.98 -20.74 -66.48
N ASP A 832 -21.84 -21.47 -65.37
CA ASP A 832 -22.68 -21.28 -64.17
C ASP A 832 -22.58 -19.85 -63.63
N LYS A 833 -21.38 -19.25 -63.67
CA LYS A 833 -21.18 -17.85 -63.24
C LYS A 833 -22.02 -16.83 -64.02
N THR A 834 -22.50 -17.19 -65.22
CA THR A 834 -23.39 -16.33 -66.02
C THR A 834 -24.87 -16.51 -65.66
N ASN A 835 -25.23 -17.56 -64.93
CA ASN A 835 -26.58 -17.91 -64.53
C ASN A 835 -26.97 -17.20 -63.22
N ILE A 836 -26.94 -15.88 -63.24
CA ILE A 836 -27.11 -15.03 -62.05
C ILE A 836 -28.59 -14.92 -61.70
N LYS A 837 -28.95 -15.30 -60.46
CA LYS A 837 -30.31 -15.14 -59.92
C LYS A 837 -30.45 -13.77 -59.29
N ARG A 838 -31.59 -13.12 -59.55
CA ARG A 838 -31.89 -11.76 -59.11
C ARG A 838 -33.10 -11.76 -58.19
N LEU A 839 -33.05 -10.98 -57.12
CA LEU A 839 -34.17 -10.83 -56.17
C LEU A 839 -34.42 -9.35 -55.86
N SER A 840 -35.62 -9.08 -55.35
CA SER A 840 -36.05 -7.78 -54.83
C SER A 840 -36.90 -7.99 -53.57
N LEU A 841 -36.86 -7.07 -52.60
CA LEU A 841 -37.76 -7.10 -51.43
C LEU A 841 -39.25 -7.02 -51.82
N GLY A 842 -39.56 -6.53 -53.02
CA GLY A 842 -40.92 -6.49 -53.55
C GLY A 842 -41.46 -7.85 -54.00
N GLU A 843 -40.64 -8.90 -54.04
CA GLU A 843 -41.08 -10.25 -54.38
C GLU A 843 -42.13 -10.76 -53.38
N PRO A 844 -43.38 -11.01 -53.80
CA PRO A 844 -44.46 -11.36 -52.87
C PRO A 844 -44.13 -12.59 -52.02
N TYR A 845 -43.43 -13.56 -52.61
CA TYR A 845 -43.07 -14.81 -51.95
C TYR A 845 -41.91 -14.67 -50.94
N LEU A 846 -41.03 -13.67 -51.06
CA LEU A 846 -40.10 -13.36 -49.97
C LEU A 846 -40.83 -12.92 -48.71
N SER A 847 -42.03 -12.34 -48.87
CA SER A 847 -42.96 -12.03 -47.77
C SER A 847 -42.35 -11.20 -46.64
N VAL A 848 -41.45 -10.29 -47.02
CA VAL A 848 -40.85 -9.32 -46.11
C VAL A 848 -41.94 -8.39 -45.58
N PRO A 849 -42.00 -8.14 -44.26
CA PRO A 849 -43.06 -7.31 -43.69
C PRO A 849 -43.05 -5.89 -44.28
N ARG A 850 -44.22 -5.43 -44.74
CA ARG A 850 -44.36 -4.10 -45.37
C ARG A 850 -43.92 -2.95 -44.45
N LYS A 851 -44.16 -3.07 -43.15
CA LYS A 851 -43.69 -2.10 -42.16
C LYS A 851 -42.16 -1.97 -42.17
N GLU A 852 -41.44 -3.10 -42.17
CA GLU A 852 -39.97 -3.09 -42.20
C GLU A 852 -39.43 -2.43 -43.48
N ILE A 853 -40.06 -2.68 -44.63
CA ILE A 853 -39.70 -2.05 -45.91
C ILE A 853 -39.96 -0.54 -45.85
N GLY A 854 -41.11 -0.11 -45.33
CA GLY A 854 -41.47 1.30 -45.20
C GLY A 854 -40.54 2.08 -44.26
N ASP A 855 -40.23 1.50 -43.10
CA ASP A 855 -39.29 2.06 -42.12
C ASP A 855 -37.88 2.19 -42.74
N THR A 856 -37.44 1.14 -43.45
CA THR A 856 -36.13 1.13 -44.15
C THR A 856 -36.07 2.18 -45.26
N ALA A 857 -37.12 2.30 -46.09
CA ALA A 857 -37.18 3.28 -47.17
C ALA A 857 -37.13 4.72 -46.62
N THR A 858 -37.81 4.97 -45.50
CA THR A 858 -37.80 6.26 -44.79
C THR A 858 -36.39 6.60 -44.30
N LEU A 859 -35.70 5.66 -43.65
CA LEU A 859 -34.33 5.86 -43.15
C LEU A 859 -33.31 6.08 -44.28
N LEU A 860 -33.46 5.37 -45.38
CA LEU A 860 -32.61 5.53 -46.58
C LEU A 860 -32.97 6.78 -47.40
N ASN A 861 -34.01 7.52 -47.02
CA ASN A 861 -34.55 8.68 -47.74
C ASN A 861 -34.86 8.36 -49.23
N ILE A 862 -35.56 7.24 -49.47
CA ILE A 862 -36.02 6.80 -50.78
C ILE A 862 -37.51 6.45 -50.77
N LEU A 863 -38.14 6.45 -51.94
CA LEU A 863 -39.52 5.98 -52.07
C LEU A 863 -39.61 4.47 -51.82
N GLU A 864 -40.60 4.00 -51.06
CA GLU A 864 -40.86 2.57 -50.82
C GLU A 864 -41.00 1.81 -52.17
N SER A 865 -41.68 2.39 -53.15
CA SER A 865 -41.84 1.84 -54.51
C SER A 865 -40.50 1.60 -55.23
N LYS A 866 -39.48 2.42 -54.93
CA LYS A 866 -38.12 2.26 -55.47
C LYS A 866 -37.44 1.06 -54.83
N LEU A 867 -37.55 0.89 -53.51
CA LEU A 867 -36.96 -0.25 -52.80
C LEU A 867 -37.58 -1.59 -53.25
N LEU A 868 -38.90 -1.61 -53.47
CA LEU A 868 -39.64 -2.80 -53.91
C LEU A 868 -39.37 -3.22 -55.35
N SER A 869 -39.00 -2.30 -56.23
CA SER A 869 -38.77 -2.60 -57.66
C SER A 869 -37.29 -2.87 -58.00
N LEU A 870 -36.39 -2.74 -57.01
CA LEU A 870 -34.96 -2.81 -57.23
C LEU A 870 -34.44 -4.26 -57.21
N TYR A 871 -34.33 -4.86 -58.39
CA TYR A 871 -33.70 -6.17 -58.56
C TYR A 871 -32.17 -6.10 -58.54
N ARG A 872 -31.54 -6.85 -57.63
CA ARG A 872 -30.09 -7.04 -57.59
C ARG A 872 -29.68 -8.46 -57.89
N ASN A 873 -28.45 -8.61 -58.36
CA ASN A 873 -27.79 -9.90 -58.49
C ASN A 873 -27.52 -10.43 -57.09
N VAL A 874 -27.96 -11.66 -56.82
CA VAL A 874 -27.85 -12.26 -55.49
C VAL A 874 -26.93 -13.46 -55.53
N TYR A 875 -27.21 -14.45 -56.38
CA TYR A 875 -26.42 -15.68 -56.33
C TYR A 875 -26.23 -16.38 -57.67
N THR A 876 -25.16 -17.15 -57.68
CA THR A 876 -24.94 -18.35 -58.49
C THR A 876 -24.95 -19.55 -57.52
N PHE A 877 -24.99 -20.79 -57.98
CA PHE A 877 -25.14 -21.92 -57.05
C PHE A 877 -23.93 -22.12 -56.12
N THR A 878 -22.77 -21.53 -56.41
CA THR A 878 -21.56 -21.63 -55.56
C THR A 878 -21.18 -20.35 -54.83
N ASN A 879 -21.95 -19.27 -55.02
CA ASN A 879 -21.69 -17.98 -54.37
C ASN A 879 -22.99 -17.17 -54.24
N ILE A 880 -23.37 -16.89 -53.00
CA ILE A 880 -24.51 -16.04 -52.64
C ILE A 880 -23.95 -14.76 -52.02
N MET A 881 -24.42 -13.63 -52.53
CA MET A 881 -24.18 -12.29 -51.99
C MET A 881 -25.55 -11.70 -51.71
N ILE A 882 -25.89 -11.46 -50.45
CA ILE A 882 -27.14 -10.78 -50.08
C ILE A 882 -26.83 -9.28 -49.98
N PRO A 883 -27.11 -8.49 -51.03
CA PRO A 883 -26.84 -7.06 -51.08
C PRO A 883 -27.69 -6.24 -50.11
N GLU A 884 -27.29 -4.98 -49.92
CA GLU A 884 -27.89 -3.97 -49.05
C GLU A 884 -29.38 -3.72 -49.32
N ASN A 885 -29.83 -3.93 -50.55
CA ASN A 885 -31.24 -3.76 -50.94
C ASN A 885 -32.13 -4.93 -50.50
N LEU A 886 -31.57 -6.04 -50.02
CA LEU A 886 -32.29 -7.16 -49.40
C LEU A 886 -32.21 -7.13 -47.87
N ARG A 887 -31.74 -6.01 -47.32
CA ARG A 887 -31.67 -5.70 -45.89
C ARG A 887 -32.85 -4.84 -45.47
N THR A 888 -33.40 -5.10 -44.28
CA THR A 888 -34.32 -4.19 -43.59
C THR A 888 -33.77 -3.78 -42.23
N PHE A 889 -34.13 -2.57 -41.79
CA PHE A 889 -33.78 -2.03 -40.48
C PHE A 889 -34.89 -2.33 -39.47
N VAL A 890 -34.55 -2.96 -38.35
CA VAL A 890 -35.53 -3.55 -37.41
C VAL A 890 -35.28 -3.22 -35.94
N GLY A 891 -34.24 -2.42 -35.64
CA GLY A 891 -33.96 -1.97 -34.28
C GLY A 891 -35.14 -1.16 -33.71
N ASN A 892 -35.46 -1.38 -32.43
CA ASN A 892 -36.56 -0.69 -31.76
C ASN A 892 -36.40 -0.69 -30.25
N GLU A 893 -37.15 0.19 -29.58
CA GLU A 893 -37.02 0.46 -28.13
C GLU A 893 -37.24 -0.78 -27.24
N ASN A 894 -37.95 -1.81 -27.69
CA ASN A 894 -38.13 -3.04 -26.91
C ASN A 894 -36.82 -3.81 -26.68
N MET A 895 -35.78 -3.52 -27.47
CA MET A 895 -34.44 -4.08 -27.32
C MET A 895 -33.64 -3.36 -26.22
N LEU A 896 -34.11 -2.19 -25.76
CA LEU A 896 -33.43 -1.40 -24.73
C LEU A 896 -33.85 -1.81 -23.32
N PRO A 897 -32.94 -1.73 -22.34
CA PRO A 897 -33.28 -1.97 -20.94
C PRO A 897 -34.41 -1.07 -20.42
N SER A 898 -34.43 0.21 -20.82
CA SER A 898 -35.44 1.20 -20.43
C SER A 898 -36.77 1.08 -21.19
N ARG A 899 -36.83 0.28 -22.26
CA ARG A 899 -37.94 0.22 -23.22
C ARG A 899 -38.38 1.58 -23.78
N SER A 900 -37.47 2.54 -23.82
CA SER A 900 -37.70 3.90 -24.28
C SER A 900 -36.40 4.53 -24.74
N MET A 901 -36.47 5.35 -25.80
CA MET A 901 -35.31 6.06 -26.35
C MET A 901 -34.82 7.19 -25.41
N PRO A 902 -33.50 7.30 -25.15
CA PRO A 902 -32.93 8.50 -24.55
C PRO A 902 -33.15 9.73 -25.43
N TYR A 903 -33.38 10.90 -24.82
CA TYR A 903 -33.72 12.11 -25.58
C TYR A 903 -32.54 12.64 -26.41
N GLU A 904 -31.31 12.33 -26.02
CA GLU A 904 -30.08 12.73 -26.70
C GLU A 904 -29.76 11.88 -27.93
N ILE A 905 -30.41 10.72 -28.09
CA ILE A 905 -30.09 9.74 -29.13
C ILE A 905 -31.16 9.77 -30.22
N GLU A 906 -30.73 9.94 -31.46
CA GLU A 906 -31.64 9.90 -32.61
C GLU A 906 -32.17 8.47 -32.82
N GLU A 907 -33.50 8.33 -32.98
CA GLU A 907 -34.18 7.03 -33.21
C GLU A 907 -33.54 6.23 -34.35
N LYS A 908 -33.10 6.93 -35.42
CA LYS A 908 -32.44 6.32 -36.58
C LYS A 908 -31.23 5.46 -36.22
N MET A 909 -30.46 5.86 -35.20
CA MET A 909 -29.25 5.14 -34.78
C MET A 909 -29.61 3.77 -34.22
N LEU A 910 -30.67 3.68 -33.40
CA LEU A 910 -31.17 2.40 -32.92
C LEU A 910 -31.76 1.61 -34.09
N THR A 911 -32.68 2.18 -34.86
CA THR A 911 -33.40 1.43 -35.90
C THR A 911 -32.47 0.80 -36.91
N GLN A 912 -31.45 1.53 -37.36
CA GLN A 912 -30.50 1.04 -38.35
C GLN A 912 -29.46 0.06 -37.79
N SER A 913 -29.26 -0.02 -36.47
CA SER A 913 -28.20 -0.83 -35.86
C SER A 913 -28.50 -2.33 -35.74
N VAL A 914 -29.74 -2.73 -36.03
CA VAL A 914 -30.14 -4.14 -36.13
C VAL A 914 -30.80 -4.36 -37.47
N GLN A 915 -30.33 -5.35 -38.22
CA GLN A 915 -30.74 -5.54 -39.62
C GLN A 915 -31.11 -7.00 -39.92
N ASN A 916 -32.22 -7.21 -40.63
CA ASN A 916 -32.57 -8.52 -41.19
C ASN A 916 -32.15 -8.60 -42.65
N TRP A 917 -31.63 -9.74 -43.07
CA TRP A 917 -31.20 -10.01 -44.44
C TRP A 917 -32.00 -11.16 -45.01
N TYR A 918 -32.68 -10.94 -46.14
CA TYR A 918 -33.58 -11.90 -46.76
C TYR A 918 -33.00 -12.50 -48.03
N CYS A 919 -33.15 -13.81 -48.21
CA CYS A 919 -32.71 -14.48 -49.43
C CYS A 919 -33.61 -15.67 -49.77
N GLU A 920 -33.55 -16.05 -51.04
CA GLU A 920 -34.12 -17.28 -51.56
C GLU A 920 -32.99 -18.09 -52.22
N TYR A 921 -33.01 -19.41 -52.07
CA TYR A 921 -32.05 -20.30 -52.70
C TYR A 921 -32.73 -21.60 -53.15
N TYR A 922 -32.37 -22.12 -54.32
CA TYR A 922 -32.87 -23.39 -54.83
C TYR A 922 -31.75 -24.15 -55.56
N ILE A 923 -31.98 -25.45 -55.77
CA ILE A 923 -31.20 -26.28 -56.68
C ILE A 923 -32.06 -26.61 -57.90
N PRO A 924 -31.56 -26.54 -59.15
CA PRO A 924 -32.35 -26.83 -60.34
C PRO A 924 -33.05 -28.18 -60.30
N SER A 925 -34.19 -28.29 -60.99
CA SER A 925 -35.02 -29.50 -61.00
C SER A 925 -34.33 -30.73 -61.59
N GLU A 926 -33.36 -30.54 -62.49
CA GLU A 926 -32.61 -31.62 -63.15
C GLU A 926 -31.14 -31.46 -62.76
N ILE A 927 -30.65 -32.38 -61.93
CA ILE A 927 -29.25 -32.43 -61.48
C ILE A 927 -28.67 -33.82 -61.67
N HIS A 928 -27.34 -33.85 -61.82
CA HIS A 928 -26.54 -35.06 -61.86
C HIS A 928 -25.33 -34.89 -60.96
N ILE A 929 -25.06 -35.88 -60.10
CA ILE A 929 -24.07 -35.78 -59.03
C ILE A 929 -22.93 -36.75 -59.30
N LEU A 930 -21.71 -36.24 -59.26
CA LEU A 930 -20.47 -37.01 -59.44
C LEU A 930 -19.61 -36.97 -58.18
N PRO A 931 -18.79 -38.01 -57.94
CA PRO A 931 -17.67 -37.88 -57.03
C PRO A 931 -16.86 -36.62 -57.34
N LYS A 932 -16.39 -35.93 -56.30
CA LYS A 932 -15.57 -34.73 -56.45
C LYS A 932 -14.41 -34.96 -57.42
N ASP A 933 -14.19 -34.01 -58.32
CA ASP A 933 -13.10 -34.00 -59.30
C ASP A 933 -13.11 -35.17 -60.30
N PHE A 934 -14.25 -35.87 -60.44
CA PHE A 934 -14.42 -36.86 -61.50
C PHE A 934 -14.25 -36.23 -62.88
N ASN A 935 -13.32 -36.76 -63.68
CA ASN A 935 -13.02 -36.22 -65.01
C ASN A 935 -14.00 -36.74 -66.06
N LEU A 936 -15.17 -36.09 -66.13
CA LEU A 936 -16.23 -36.45 -67.06
C LEU A 936 -15.78 -36.36 -68.53
N THR A 937 -14.97 -35.35 -68.88
CA THR A 937 -14.46 -35.17 -70.25
C THR A 937 -13.57 -36.33 -70.70
N ARG A 938 -12.68 -36.80 -69.81
CA ARG A 938 -11.85 -37.98 -70.07
C ARG A 938 -12.72 -39.22 -70.23
N TYR A 939 -13.70 -39.41 -69.35
CA TYR A 939 -14.62 -40.54 -69.45
C TYR A 939 -15.36 -40.57 -70.79
N ILE A 940 -15.92 -39.43 -71.23
CA ILE A 940 -16.61 -39.31 -72.53
C ILE A 940 -15.66 -39.64 -73.69
N THR A 941 -14.41 -39.19 -73.61
CA THR A 941 -13.40 -39.43 -74.66
C THR A 941 -13.03 -40.93 -74.74
N GLU A 942 -12.96 -41.61 -73.60
CA GLU A 942 -12.54 -43.02 -73.52
C GLU A 942 -13.71 -44.01 -73.75
N ASN A 943 -14.95 -43.64 -73.42
CA ASN A 943 -16.09 -44.58 -73.37
C ASN A 943 -17.28 -44.18 -74.26
N GLY A 944 -17.24 -43.01 -74.91
CA GLY A 944 -18.33 -42.50 -75.74
C GLY A 944 -19.31 -41.56 -75.00
N PRO A 945 -20.41 -41.15 -75.64
CA PRO A 945 -21.36 -40.20 -75.08
C PRO A 945 -22.09 -40.76 -73.86
N ILE A 946 -22.45 -39.87 -72.94
CA ILE A 946 -23.20 -40.19 -71.72
C ILE A 946 -24.67 -40.46 -72.05
N ASP A 947 -25.23 -41.56 -71.55
CA ASP A 947 -26.67 -41.88 -71.64
C ASP A 947 -27.39 -41.87 -70.28
N PHE A 948 -26.69 -41.45 -69.21
CA PHE A 948 -27.17 -41.37 -67.83
C PHE A 948 -27.46 -42.73 -67.18
N LYS A 949 -26.92 -43.82 -67.72
CA LYS A 949 -26.97 -45.16 -67.09
C LYS A 949 -25.64 -45.59 -66.51
N GLU A 950 -24.64 -44.72 -66.54
CA GLU A 950 -23.31 -45.01 -66.01
C GLU A 950 -23.36 -45.20 -64.49
N ASP A 951 -22.57 -46.13 -63.96
CA ASP A 951 -22.62 -46.53 -62.55
C ASP A 951 -21.95 -45.53 -61.58
N PHE A 952 -21.22 -44.54 -62.12
CA PHE A 952 -20.57 -43.51 -61.32
C PHE A 952 -21.53 -42.40 -60.83
N TRP A 953 -22.76 -42.34 -61.34
CA TRP A 953 -23.76 -41.35 -60.90
C TRP A 953 -24.21 -41.65 -59.46
N LEU A 954 -24.21 -40.61 -58.62
CA LEU A 954 -24.62 -40.73 -57.23
C LEU A 954 -26.13 -40.46 -57.09
N GLU A 955 -26.95 -41.45 -57.43
CA GLU A 955 -28.42 -41.29 -57.57
C GLU A 955 -29.22 -41.69 -56.32
N ASN A 956 -28.67 -42.56 -55.47
CA ASN A 956 -29.43 -43.19 -54.37
C ASN A 956 -29.21 -42.53 -53.01
N GLY A 957 -29.48 -41.22 -52.90
CA GLY A 957 -29.27 -40.50 -51.64
C GLY A 957 -29.80 -39.07 -51.65
N TYR A 958 -29.16 -38.24 -50.86
CA TYR A 958 -29.45 -36.83 -50.68
C TYR A 958 -28.25 -35.97 -51.12
N LEU A 959 -28.55 -34.81 -51.70
CA LEU A 959 -27.62 -33.70 -51.84
C LEU A 959 -27.76 -32.80 -50.61
N LEU A 960 -26.73 -32.80 -49.76
CA LEU A 960 -26.59 -31.92 -48.62
C LEU A 960 -25.83 -30.66 -49.02
N ILE A 961 -26.35 -29.50 -48.64
CA ILE A 961 -25.73 -28.21 -48.91
C ILE A 961 -25.21 -27.63 -47.60
N ASN A 962 -23.93 -27.28 -47.60
CA ASN A 962 -23.25 -26.66 -46.46
C ASN A 962 -22.96 -25.18 -46.77
N PHE A 963 -23.24 -24.29 -45.82
CA PHE A 963 -23.08 -22.84 -45.93
C PHE A 963 -21.94 -22.34 -45.05
N ASP A 964 -20.94 -21.71 -45.69
CA ASP A 964 -19.98 -20.84 -45.02
C ASP A 964 -20.45 -19.38 -45.13
N ILE A 965 -20.79 -18.76 -43.99
CA ILE A 965 -21.47 -17.46 -43.92
C ILE A 965 -20.54 -16.42 -43.27
N GLU A 966 -20.39 -15.29 -43.95
CA GLU A 966 -19.60 -14.16 -43.50
C GLU A 966 -20.30 -12.83 -43.78
N THR A 967 -20.00 -11.82 -42.97
CA THR A 967 -20.32 -10.43 -43.29
C THR A 967 -19.15 -9.78 -44.01
N ILE A 968 -19.48 -8.95 -45.00
CA ILE A 968 -18.56 -8.01 -45.61
C ILE A 968 -19.01 -6.61 -45.18
N GLN A 969 -18.13 -5.90 -44.47
CA GLN A 969 -18.36 -4.55 -43.99
C GLN A 969 -17.29 -3.66 -44.63
N ASN A 970 -17.69 -2.56 -45.28
CA ASN A 970 -16.75 -1.67 -45.97
C ASN A 970 -15.78 -2.39 -46.94
N ASN A 971 -16.26 -3.42 -47.64
CA ASN A 971 -15.49 -4.29 -48.54
C ASN A 971 -14.45 -5.22 -47.87
N GLU A 972 -14.43 -5.31 -46.54
CA GLU A 972 -13.56 -6.22 -45.80
C GLU A 972 -14.36 -7.34 -45.13
N ARG A 973 -13.74 -8.52 -45.00
CA ARG A 973 -14.31 -9.65 -44.26
C ARG A 973 -14.34 -9.30 -42.77
N HIS A 974 -15.53 -9.23 -42.19
CA HIS A 974 -15.72 -8.73 -40.83
C HIS A 974 -16.06 -9.84 -39.84
N LEU A 975 -17.25 -10.43 -39.93
CA LEU A 975 -17.73 -11.50 -39.03
C LEU A 975 -17.86 -12.84 -39.76
N SER A 976 -17.66 -13.95 -39.05
CA SER A 976 -17.92 -15.30 -39.54
C SER A 976 -18.90 -16.03 -38.63
N TYR A 977 -19.90 -16.70 -39.21
CA TYR A 977 -20.88 -17.47 -38.45
C TYR A 977 -20.28 -18.73 -37.81
N ILE A 978 -19.33 -19.37 -38.49
CA ILE A 978 -18.59 -20.55 -37.97
C ILE A 978 -17.35 -20.11 -37.18
N ASN A 979 -16.66 -19.07 -37.65
CA ASN A 979 -15.42 -18.53 -37.09
C ASN A 979 -14.35 -19.60 -36.76
N LYS A 980 -14.20 -20.58 -37.66
CA LYS A 980 -13.50 -21.85 -37.42
C LYS A 980 -12.09 -21.71 -36.81
N GLU A 981 -11.30 -20.74 -37.27
CA GLU A 981 -9.94 -20.55 -36.79
C GLU A 981 -9.87 -19.87 -35.42
N ASN A 982 -10.74 -18.90 -35.15
CA ASN A 982 -10.77 -18.22 -33.84
C ASN A 982 -11.52 -19.04 -32.78
N ALA A 983 -12.49 -19.88 -33.16
CA ALA A 983 -13.21 -20.75 -32.23
C ALA A 983 -12.27 -21.69 -31.43
N LYS A 984 -11.13 -22.06 -32.01
CA LYS A 984 -10.06 -22.82 -31.34
C LYS A 984 -9.44 -22.07 -30.14
N PHE A 985 -9.62 -20.76 -30.08
CA PHE A 985 -9.11 -19.86 -29.04
C PHE A 985 -10.23 -19.32 -28.13
N GLY A 986 -11.43 -19.90 -28.18
CA GLY A 986 -12.56 -19.50 -27.33
C GLY A 986 -13.55 -18.52 -27.99
N TYR A 987 -13.31 -18.09 -29.23
CA TYR A 987 -14.22 -17.18 -29.95
C TYR A 987 -15.52 -17.87 -30.40
N CYS A 988 -16.52 -17.06 -30.75
CA CYS A 988 -17.86 -17.55 -31.05
C CYS A 988 -17.95 -18.35 -32.36
N ASN A 989 -18.41 -19.60 -32.27
CA ASN A 989 -19.05 -20.32 -33.37
C ASN A 989 -20.56 -20.28 -33.16
N MET A 990 -21.27 -19.54 -34.01
CA MET A 990 -22.70 -19.26 -33.83
C MET A 990 -23.58 -20.47 -34.16
N TRP A 991 -23.15 -21.40 -35.02
CA TRP A 991 -23.86 -22.68 -35.20
C TRP A 991 -23.97 -23.42 -33.87
N ASN A 992 -22.84 -23.59 -33.19
CA ASN A 992 -22.79 -24.23 -31.87
C ASN A 992 -23.59 -23.43 -30.82
N ARG A 993 -23.38 -22.11 -30.76
CA ARG A 993 -24.02 -21.22 -29.77
C ARG A 993 -25.55 -21.27 -29.82
N GLU A 994 -26.14 -21.31 -31.02
CA GLU A 994 -27.59 -21.44 -31.21
C GLU A 994 -28.11 -22.87 -31.00
N GLY A 995 -27.25 -23.80 -30.57
CA GLY A 995 -27.62 -25.17 -30.22
C GLY A 995 -27.86 -26.07 -31.43
N TYR A 996 -27.02 -25.95 -32.46
CA TYR A 996 -27.12 -26.78 -33.66
C TYR A 996 -27.05 -28.28 -33.32
N LEU A 997 -27.90 -29.07 -33.99
CA LEU A 997 -28.01 -30.51 -33.75
C LEU A 997 -27.14 -31.29 -34.74
N TYR A 998 -25.94 -31.67 -34.29
CA TYR A 998 -24.99 -32.46 -35.07
C TYR A 998 -25.44 -33.90 -35.33
N LYS A 999 -26.49 -34.37 -34.65
CA LYS A 999 -27.07 -35.69 -34.86
C LYS A 999 -28.59 -35.63 -34.85
N LYS A 1000 -29.22 -36.23 -35.86
CA LYS A 1000 -30.70 -36.30 -35.95
C LYS A 1000 -31.14 -37.66 -36.47
N LYS A 1001 -32.34 -38.09 -36.06
CA LYS A 1001 -32.95 -39.34 -36.53
C LYS A 1001 -34.16 -39.06 -37.39
N ASP A 1002 -34.21 -39.72 -38.55
CA ASP A 1002 -35.37 -39.63 -39.43
C ASP A 1002 -36.55 -40.48 -38.89
N TYR A 1003 -37.68 -40.44 -39.58
CA TYR A 1003 -38.87 -41.20 -39.23
C TYR A 1003 -38.71 -42.74 -39.28
N LYS A 1004 -37.62 -43.23 -39.87
CA LYS A 1004 -37.23 -44.65 -39.92
C LYS A 1004 -36.14 -44.99 -38.91
N ASN A 1005 -35.75 -44.05 -38.04
CA ASN A 1005 -34.65 -44.15 -37.09
C ASN A 1005 -33.26 -44.26 -37.73
N ASN A 1006 -33.08 -43.84 -38.99
CA ASN A 1006 -31.75 -43.66 -39.56
C ASN A 1006 -31.11 -42.42 -38.92
N GLU A 1007 -29.87 -42.56 -38.45
CA GLU A 1007 -29.12 -41.48 -37.82
C GLU A 1007 -28.29 -40.73 -38.88
N PHE A 1008 -28.40 -39.41 -38.87
CA PHE A 1008 -27.64 -38.50 -39.72
C PHE A 1008 -26.64 -37.73 -38.84
N ASP A 1009 -25.39 -37.71 -39.28
CA ASP A 1009 -24.33 -36.89 -38.69
C ASP A 1009 -24.14 -35.61 -39.53
N PHE A 1010 -24.10 -34.46 -38.86
CA PHE A 1010 -23.96 -33.14 -39.46
C PHE A 1010 -22.75 -32.39 -38.91
N GLU A 1011 -22.33 -31.36 -39.64
CA GLU A 1011 -21.22 -30.46 -39.30
C GLU A 1011 -21.69 -28.99 -39.40
N ASP A 1012 -20.91 -28.08 -38.81
CA ASP A 1012 -21.19 -26.64 -38.91
C ASP A 1012 -21.39 -26.23 -40.38
N GLY A 1013 -22.47 -25.50 -40.65
CA GLY A 1013 -22.84 -25.08 -42.00
C GLY A 1013 -23.85 -25.98 -42.70
N ASP A 1014 -24.06 -27.23 -42.27
CA ASP A 1014 -24.98 -28.16 -42.94
C ASP A 1014 -26.43 -27.62 -42.86
N PHE A 1015 -26.93 -27.10 -43.97
CA PHE A 1015 -28.11 -26.23 -44.01
C PHE A 1015 -29.37 -26.95 -44.47
N VAL A 1016 -29.29 -27.69 -45.59
CA VAL A 1016 -30.48 -28.30 -46.22
C VAL A 1016 -30.15 -29.58 -47.00
N LEU A 1017 -31.06 -30.55 -46.99
CA LEU A 1017 -30.98 -31.80 -47.79
C LEU A 1017 -32.04 -31.82 -48.90
N TYR A 1018 -31.60 -32.16 -50.11
CA TYR A 1018 -32.45 -32.43 -51.27
C TYR A 1018 -32.39 -33.92 -51.64
N ASP A 1019 -33.54 -34.57 -51.81
CA ASP A 1019 -33.64 -35.95 -52.29
C ASP A 1019 -33.35 -35.98 -53.80
N VAL A 1020 -32.26 -36.65 -54.18
CA VAL A 1020 -31.71 -36.63 -55.55
C VAL A 1020 -32.69 -37.24 -56.55
N ASN A 1021 -33.55 -38.18 -56.11
CA ASN A 1021 -34.52 -38.84 -56.98
C ASN A 1021 -35.85 -38.07 -57.11
N LYS A 1022 -36.07 -37.02 -56.30
CA LYS A 1022 -37.30 -36.23 -56.31
C LYS A 1022 -37.06 -34.84 -56.86
N SER A 1023 -38.00 -34.37 -57.68
CA SER A 1023 -37.89 -33.10 -58.39
C SER A 1023 -39.25 -32.47 -58.60
N ALA A 1024 -39.32 -31.14 -58.54
CA ALA A 1024 -40.49 -30.35 -58.88
C ALA A 1024 -40.97 -30.62 -60.32
N ALA A 1025 -40.05 -30.94 -61.25
CA ALA A 1025 -40.41 -31.29 -62.63
C ALA A 1025 -41.26 -32.57 -62.72
N LYS A 1026 -41.14 -33.48 -61.74
CA LYS A 1026 -41.95 -34.72 -61.67
C LYS A 1026 -43.32 -34.49 -61.03
N ASP A 1027 -43.48 -33.43 -60.23
CA ASP A 1027 -44.74 -33.10 -59.57
C ASP A 1027 -45.74 -32.41 -60.52
N TYR A 1028 -45.24 -31.68 -61.53
CA TYR A 1028 -46.04 -30.94 -62.51
C TYR A 1028 -45.86 -31.49 -63.93
N ILE A 1029 -46.26 -32.74 -64.16
CA ILE A 1029 -46.40 -33.24 -65.54
C ILE A 1029 -47.70 -32.67 -66.12
N SER A 1030 -47.57 -31.74 -67.07
CA SER A 1030 -48.65 -31.28 -67.94
C SER A 1030 -49.25 -32.49 -68.68
N SER A 1031 -50.39 -32.97 -68.23
CA SER A 1031 -51.28 -33.78 -69.07
C SER A 1031 -51.88 -32.88 -70.14
N GLY A 1032 -51.14 -32.68 -71.23
CA GLY A 1032 -51.71 -32.22 -72.48
C GLY A 1032 -52.60 -33.34 -73.02
N THR A 1033 -53.91 -33.16 -72.99
CA THR A 1033 -54.81 -33.93 -73.85
C THR A 1033 -54.47 -33.59 -75.30
N HIS A 1034 -53.90 -34.57 -76.01
CA HIS A 1034 -54.15 -34.75 -77.43
C HIS A 1034 -55.12 -35.92 -77.60
#